data_AF-A0A9P3BNW8-F1
#
_entry.id   AF-A0A9P3BNW8-F1
#
_cell.length_a   1.000
_cell.length_b   1.000
_cell.length_c   1.000
_cell.angle_alpha   90.00
_cell.angle_beta   90.00
_cell.angle_gamma   90.00
#
_symmetry.space_group_name_H-M   'P 1'
#
loop_
_entity.id
_entity.type
_entity.pdbx_description
1 polymer ?
#
loop_
_entity_poly.entity_id
_entity_poly.type
_entity_poly.pdbx_seq_one_letter_code
_entity_poly.pdbx_strand_id
1 'polypeptide(L)'
;MAKVFFTPWKDHSQLLTVRNQFYPPPAYDGPDLRSKACATVGIWKLRGNLPHPVEATALLTDAILHDDAGKNSIFSIRATYSAAFCRFVTGLVDSKLHGQKKTMFQRAIDLGLPASFVELRHEATHRELPSLVVLRNATQRSLEWLWDYYWAKTDSDVALVSGRPAPAVSNGADDGNVEEIKSILRSALEHPVSQGDLSEPPRKKRKSDQHSSFLTAQLVAICKASRRSPHSLSRVLIEDSIIVPKGRKLGDSLDEAFTKWDKPLQTVAADYPTFLPALTGGLVNELAFTRRPNTKNDPQCEAIYMWLDYILNSGEWSTARQSLSLGYIRTVCEQSSNYWLDQLKSAVRSEDNRLPPIARDKSNAPARSQKSSESTTRAQHTEDDLQGLQKFGWERTMHVQSIPMWTGKGNNYAYLVTDEPTKESVIIDPANPPEVAPELDAQLKAGKIKLTAIVNTHHHWDHAGGNGEMLKHFGKLPVIGGKNCQSVTQTPAHGETFKIGERISVKALHTPCHTQDSICYYMQDGDEKVVFTGDTLFIAGCGRFFEGNAQEMHKALNETLASLPDDTKVYPGHEYTKSNVKFCLAVSQSEPIKKLEAYANQHQQTQGKFTIGDEKDPEIQKKTGKSDPVEVMAALREMKNAIDTLRQRVRTRHKNKELKSSRTVIACSHCRSRKTRCDDSSINGLQDEEYDLEKRSTAEDRMNCTLPWKEPDVLHSLVYEQRDKWADTNSESEGQRPWPMATYQAILLQIIFALLKDAHSEVDIRLARTLHTSCSRLLTTLIDTCLRKNMFFYPEILAQFSRDSVPDVFIWVGIEEVKRFALALYKVGGSCHIQCKNGPRNSLHSANRRRSLLSLADLQFALPDSDELCHATSDLAARLAEDRPLYYDNNNTEANWISQPARLLQRHDMTFDWL
;
A
#
# COMPACT_ATOMS: atom_id res chain seq x y z
N MET A 1 15.24 -52.05 0.92
CA MET A 1 14.86 -51.65 -0.45
C MET A 1 15.54 -50.31 -0.74
N ALA A 2 16.36 -50.22 -1.80
CA ALA A 2 16.91 -48.94 -2.22
C ALA A 2 15.76 -48.02 -2.65
N LYS A 3 15.61 -46.88 -1.99
CA LYS A 3 14.58 -45.89 -2.32
C LYS A 3 15.03 -45.19 -3.61
N VAL A 4 14.47 -45.60 -4.75
CA VAL A 4 14.76 -44.96 -6.04
C VAL A 4 14.08 -43.59 -6.04
N PHE A 5 14.89 -42.53 -5.98
CA PHE A 5 14.40 -41.16 -6.07
C PHE A 5 14.44 -40.70 -7.53
N PHE A 6 13.27 -40.39 -8.09
CA PHE A 6 13.18 -39.80 -9.43
C PHE A 6 13.37 -38.29 -9.33
N THR A 7 14.53 -37.80 -9.77
CA THR A 7 14.85 -36.37 -9.90
C THR A 7 14.50 -35.86 -11.29
N PRO A 8 14.13 -34.57 -11.44
CA PRO A 8 13.76 -34.01 -12.74
C PRO A 8 14.96 -33.69 -13.65
N TRP A 9 16.17 -33.60 -13.10
CA TRP A 9 17.44 -33.52 -13.84
C TRP A 9 17.97 -34.93 -14.17
N LYS A 10 18.70 -35.05 -15.30
CA LYS A 10 19.27 -36.33 -15.74
C LYS A 10 20.44 -36.76 -14.85
N ASP A 11 21.31 -35.80 -14.54
CA ASP A 11 22.53 -36.01 -13.75
C ASP A 11 22.67 -34.87 -12.74
N HIS A 12 23.27 -35.13 -11.57
CA HIS A 12 23.45 -34.11 -10.52
C HIS A 12 24.29 -32.91 -10.99
N SER A 13 25.18 -33.12 -11.96
CA SER A 13 25.94 -32.05 -12.62
C SER A 13 25.06 -30.99 -13.29
N GLN A 14 23.86 -31.37 -13.77
CA GLN A 14 22.90 -30.42 -14.32
C GLN A 14 22.29 -29.53 -13.24
N LEU A 15 22.02 -30.08 -12.05
CA LEU A 15 21.57 -29.31 -10.88
C LEU A 15 22.64 -28.29 -10.47
N LEU A 16 23.91 -28.71 -10.40
CA LEU A 16 25.03 -27.80 -10.06
C LEU A 16 25.24 -26.73 -11.14
N THR A 17 25.05 -27.07 -12.41
CA THR A 17 25.11 -26.10 -13.51
C THR A 17 24.03 -25.03 -13.37
N VAL A 18 22.78 -25.43 -13.11
CA VAL A 18 21.66 -24.50 -12.89
C VAL A 18 21.87 -23.67 -11.62
N ARG A 19 22.40 -24.27 -10.54
CA ARG A 19 22.82 -23.54 -9.33
C ARG A 19 23.80 -22.42 -9.67
N ASN A 20 24.86 -22.73 -10.41
CA ASN A 20 25.88 -21.76 -10.78
C ASN A 20 25.36 -20.69 -11.76
N GLN A 21 24.27 -20.96 -12.48
CA GLN A 21 23.62 -19.95 -13.31
C GLN A 21 22.73 -19.00 -12.49
N PHE A 22 22.06 -19.50 -11.45
CA PHE A 22 21.34 -18.65 -10.48
C PHE A 22 22.29 -17.85 -9.59
N TYR A 23 23.38 -18.48 -9.17
CA TYR A 23 24.40 -17.94 -8.27
C TYR A 23 25.78 -18.00 -8.96
N PRO A 24 26.06 -17.13 -9.94
CA PRO A 24 27.36 -17.12 -10.61
C PRO A 24 28.51 -16.93 -9.59
N PRO A 25 29.72 -17.46 -9.82
CA PRO A 25 30.91 -17.19 -9.00
C PRO A 25 31.56 -15.83 -9.32
N PRO A 26 32.34 -15.19 -8.43
CA PRO A 26 32.68 -13.74 -8.47
C PRO A 26 33.59 -13.40 -9.62
N ALA A 27 34.37 -14.38 -10.04
CA ALA A 27 35.22 -14.34 -11.21
C ALA A 27 34.47 -14.57 -12.54
N TYR A 28 33.15 -14.77 -12.53
CA TYR A 28 32.38 -14.97 -13.76
C TYR A 28 32.11 -13.62 -14.44
N ASP A 29 32.77 -13.38 -15.56
CA ASP A 29 32.60 -12.21 -16.44
C ASP A 29 31.68 -12.46 -17.64
N GLY A 30 31.08 -13.66 -17.71
CA GLY A 30 30.24 -14.08 -18.81
C GLY A 30 28.84 -13.47 -18.81
N PRO A 31 28.02 -13.78 -19.84
CA PRO A 31 26.66 -13.25 -19.97
C PRO A 31 25.75 -13.72 -18.82
N ASP A 32 24.73 -12.93 -18.48
CA ASP A 32 23.75 -13.32 -17.46
C ASP A 32 22.94 -14.55 -17.92
N LEU A 33 23.18 -15.69 -17.27
CA LEU A 33 22.54 -16.97 -17.60
C LEU A 33 21.28 -17.26 -16.76
N ARG A 34 20.83 -16.34 -15.90
CA ARG A 34 19.68 -16.55 -15.01
C ARG A 34 18.39 -16.83 -15.77
N SER A 35 18.16 -16.19 -16.91
CA SER A 35 16.99 -16.46 -17.77
C SER A 35 16.99 -17.91 -18.31
N LYS A 36 18.17 -18.42 -18.69
CA LYS A 36 18.35 -19.81 -19.13
C LYS A 36 18.12 -20.81 -17.99
N ALA A 37 18.55 -20.46 -16.78
CA ALA A 37 18.30 -21.25 -15.57
C ALA A 37 16.80 -21.35 -15.26
N CYS A 38 16.07 -20.22 -15.30
CA CYS A 38 14.61 -20.19 -15.14
C CYS A 38 13.90 -21.09 -16.16
N ALA A 39 14.27 -21.01 -17.44
CA ALA A 39 13.71 -21.86 -18.50
C ALA A 39 13.99 -23.36 -18.25
N THR A 40 15.19 -23.69 -17.78
CA THR A 40 15.57 -25.08 -17.46
C THR A 40 14.75 -25.63 -16.29
N VAL A 41 14.57 -24.84 -15.23
CA VAL A 41 13.69 -25.21 -14.10
C VAL A 41 12.23 -25.34 -14.53
N GLY A 42 11.76 -24.49 -15.45
CA GLY A 42 10.44 -24.61 -16.07
C GLY A 42 10.23 -25.96 -16.76
N ILE A 43 11.23 -26.46 -17.48
CA ILE A 43 11.21 -27.80 -18.09
C ILE A 43 11.22 -28.90 -17.01
N TRP A 44 12.01 -28.75 -15.95
CA TRP A 44 12.05 -29.70 -14.84
C TRP A 44 10.73 -29.79 -14.09
N LYS A 45 10.01 -28.67 -13.96
CA LYS A 45 8.68 -28.64 -13.34
C LYS A 45 7.68 -29.52 -14.09
N LEU A 46 7.74 -29.57 -15.42
CA LEU A 46 6.89 -30.44 -16.25
C LEU A 46 7.19 -31.93 -16.07
N ARG A 47 8.40 -32.28 -15.62
CA ARG A 47 8.81 -33.66 -15.35
C ARG A 47 8.34 -34.18 -13.98
N GLY A 48 7.83 -33.30 -13.12
CA GLY A 48 7.40 -33.64 -11.76
C GLY A 48 8.56 -33.81 -10.77
N ASN A 49 8.23 -33.95 -9.48
CA ASN A 49 9.19 -34.11 -8.37
C ASN A 49 10.27 -33.02 -8.25
N LEU A 50 9.99 -31.80 -8.72
CA LEU A 50 10.89 -30.66 -8.54
C LEU A 50 10.90 -30.23 -7.07
N PRO A 51 12.07 -30.14 -6.40
CA PRO A 51 12.14 -29.61 -5.05
C PRO A 51 11.68 -28.16 -5.02
N HIS A 52 10.79 -27.83 -4.08
CA HIS A 52 10.25 -26.48 -3.94
C HIS A 52 11.33 -25.39 -3.83
N PRO A 53 12.47 -25.58 -3.13
CA PRO A 53 13.55 -24.58 -3.12
C PRO A 53 14.10 -24.24 -4.52
N VAL A 54 14.14 -25.22 -5.43
CA VAL A 54 14.59 -25.01 -6.82
C VAL A 54 13.55 -24.20 -7.60
N GLU A 55 12.27 -24.52 -7.45
CA GLU A 55 11.18 -23.75 -8.07
C GLU A 55 11.12 -22.32 -7.53
N ALA A 56 11.20 -22.14 -6.22
CA ALA A 56 11.16 -20.84 -5.58
C ALA A 56 12.34 -19.95 -6.01
N THR A 57 13.54 -20.52 -6.16
CA THR A 57 14.72 -19.80 -6.68
C THR A 57 14.46 -19.28 -8.09
N ALA A 58 13.87 -20.12 -8.97
CA ALA A 58 13.53 -19.71 -10.32
C ALA A 58 12.47 -18.60 -10.35
N LEU A 59 11.39 -18.72 -9.56
CA LEU A 59 10.32 -17.71 -9.51
C LEU A 59 10.80 -16.35 -8.99
N LEU A 60 11.62 -16.35 -7.94
CA LEU A 60 12.20 -15.13 -7.37
C LEU A 60 13.20 -14.48 -8.34
N THR A 61 14.01 -15.29 -9.03
CA THR A 61 14.94 -14.80 -10.05
C THR A 61 14.21 -14.26 -11.28
N ASP A 62 13.14 -14.93 -11.71
CA ASP A 62 12.29 -14.48 -12.81
C ASP A 62 11.64 -13.12 -12.50
N ALA A 63 11.20 -12.91 -11.26
CA ALA A 63 10.71 -11.60 -10.81
C ALA A 63 11.78 -10.49 -10.91
N ILE A 64 13.04 -10.79 -10.62
CA ILE A 64 14.17 -9.86 -10.80
C ILE A 64 14.41 -9.57 -12.29
N LEU A 65 14.34 -10.58 -13.16
CA LEU A 65 14.51 -10.40 -14.61
C LEU A 65 13.37 -9.59 -15.24
N HIS A 66 12.18 -9.62 -14.64
CA HIS A 66 11.03 -8.81 -15.03
C HIS A 66 11.04 -7.38 -14.46
N ASP A 67 12.00 -7.04 -13.60
CA ASP A 67 12.13 -5.73 -12.94
C ASP A 67 12.77 -4.66 -13.83
N ASP A 68 12.12 -4.37 -14.95
CA ASP A 68 12.48 -3.32 -15.89
C ASP A 68 11.34 -2.29 -15.96
N ALA A 69 11.51 -1.17 -15.24
CA ALA A 69 10.52 -0.09 -15.20
C ALA A 69 10.35 0.66 -16.54
N GLY A 70 11.23 0.42 -17.53
CA GLY A 70 11.09 0.93 -18.90
C GLY A 70 10.22 0.04 -19.79
N LYS A 71 10.08 -1.25 -19.45
CA LYS A 71 9.28 -2.23 -20.23
C LYS A 71 7.98 -2.65 -19.55
N ASN A 72 7.96 -2.68 -18.21
CA ASN A 72 6.83 -3.17 -17.41
C ASN A 72 6.31 -2.07 -16.48
N SER A 73 5.00 -2.06 -16.25
CA SER A 73 4.40 -1.12 -15.30
C SER A 73 4.84 -1.44 -13.87
N ILE A 74 4.97 -0.41 -13.02
CA ILE A 74 5.31 -0.57 -11.59
C ILE A 74 4.35 -1.55 -10.89
N PHE A 75 3.06 -1.55 -11.28
CA PHE A 75 2.09 -2.51 -10.77
C PHE A 75 2.41 -3.94 -11.20
N SER A 76 2.72 -4.17 -12.48
CA SER A 76 3.11 -5.49 -12.98
C SER A 76 4.34 -6.03 -12.26
N ILE A 77 5.34 -5.18 -12.04
CA ILE A 77 6.56 -5.56 -11.31
C ILE A 77 6.21 -5.93 -9.85
N ARG A 78 5.39 -5.13 -9.16
CA ARG A 78 4.91 -5.43 -7.78
C ARG A 78 4.11 -6.73 -7.73
N ALA A 79 3.25 -6.98 -8.70
CA ALA A 79 2.45 -8.20 -8.78
C ALA A 79 3.33 -9.43 -9.02
N THR A 80 4.32 -9.36 -9.92
CA THR A 80 5.26 -10.44 -10.20
C THR A 80 6.09 -10.78 -8.97
N TYR A 81 6.68 -9.80 -8.30
CA TYR A 81 7.43 -10.03 -7.06
C TYR A 81 6.54 -10.60 -5.94
N SER A 82 5.34 -10.05 -5.77
CA SER A 82 4.41 -10.52 -4.74
C SER A 82 3.98 -11.96 -4.99
N ALA A 83 3.67 -12.32 -6.24
CA ALA A 83 3.31 -13.68 -6.60
C ALA A 83 4.49 -14.66 -6.40
N ALA A 84 5.70 -14.29 -6.81
CA ALA A 84 6.91 -15.09 -6.59
C ALA A 84 7.19 -15.29 -5.09
N PHE A 85 7.11 -14.22 -4.31
CA PHE A 85 7.35 -14.23 -2.86
C PHE A 85 6.28 -15.05 -2.11
N CYS A 86 5.00 -14.87 -2.42
CA CYS A 86 3.92 -15.65 -1.83
C CYS A 86 4.05 -17.14 -2.12
N ARG A 87 4.48 -17.52 -3.35
CA ARG A 87 4.73 -18.92 -3.72
C ARG A 87 5.93 -19.50 -2.97
N PHE A 88 7.01 -18.74 -2.82
CA PHE A 88 8.17 -19.14 -2.00
C PHE A 88 7.76 -19.50 -0.57
N VAL A 89 7.09 -18.58 0.13
CA VAL A 89 6.69 -18.77 1.53
C VAL A 89 5.65 -19.89 1.67
N THR A 90 4.60 -19.86 0.86
CA THR A 90 3.50 -20.83 0.94
C THR A 90 4.01 -22.24 0.64
N GLY A 91 4.81 -22.44 -0.42
CA GLY A 91 5.28 -23.79 -0.74
C GLY A 91 6.30 -24.36 0.25
N LEU A 92 7.00 -23.55 1.05
CA LEU A 92 7.84 -24.05 2.15
C LEU A 92 6.99 -24.40 3.37
N VAL A 93 6.10 -23.51 3.76
CA VAL A 93 5.28 -23.62 4.97
C VAL A 93 4.14 -24.64 4.83
N ASP A 94 3.65 -24.90 3.61
CA ASP A 94 2.63 -25.90 3.30
C ASP A 94 3.20 -27.25 2.84
N SER A 95 4.52 -27.38 2.66
CA SER A 95 5.11 -28.64 2.20
C SER A 95 5.09 -29.75 3.25
N LYS A 96 4.22 -30.76 3.00
CA LYS A 96 4.14 -32.12 3.57
C LYS A 96 4.91 -32.40 4.88
N LEU A 97 4.29 -32.12 6.02
CA LEU A 97 4.62 -32.80 7.29
C LEU A 97 3.33 -33.20 8.03
N HIS A 98 3.29 -34.45 8.46
CA HIS A 98 2.09 -35.16 8.91
C HIS A 98 1.65 -34.73 10.31
N GLY A 99 0.34 -34.55 10.50
CA GLY A 99 -0.33 -34.88 11.76
C GLY A 99 -0.56 -33.78 12.81
N GLN A 100 -0.05 -32.55 12.65
CA GLN A 100 -0.34 -31.47 13.61
C GLN A 100 -0.89 -30.19 12.96
N LYS A 101 -2.01 -29.69 13.50
CA LYS A 101 -2.61 -28.38 13.16
C LYS A 101 -1.72 -27.25 13.70
N LYS A 102 -0.60 -26.97 13.03
CA LYS A 102 0.27 -25.82 13.30
C LYS A 102 -0.05 -24.65 12.36
N THR A 103 -0.01 -23.43 12.89
CA THR A 103 -0.16 -22.19 12.10
C THR A 103 1.02 -21.98 11.16
N MET A 104 0.84 -21.17 10.11
CA MET A 104 1.92 -20.82 9.18
C MET A 104 3.13 -20.19 9.87
N PHE A 105 2.89 -19.37 10.90
CA PHE A 105 3.94 -18.76 11.72
C PHE A 105 4.76 -19.81 12.48
N GLN A 106 4.09 -20.75 13.14
CA GLN A 106 4.78 -21.79 13.91
C GLN A 106 5.66 -22.67 13.02
N ARG A 107 5.18 -22.97 11.80
CA ARG A 107 5.92 -23.74 10.80
C ARG A 107 7.12 -22.97 10.23
N ALA A 108 7.00 -21.66 10.04
CA ALA A 108 8.13 -20.83 9.63
C ALA A 108 9.25 -20.85 10.67
N ILE A 109 8.90 -20.79 11.96
CA ILE A 109 9.87 -20.93 13.07
C ILE A 109 10.57 -22.28 13.01
N ASP A 110 9.82 -23.38 12.83
CA ASP A 110 10.38 -24.74 12.76
C ASP A 110 11.38 -24.89 11.59
N LEU A 111 11.16 -24.17 10.48
CA LEU A 111 12.03 -24.17 9.29
C LEU A 111 13.20 -23.17 9.38
N GLY A 112 13.25 -22.31 10.41
CA GLY A 112 14.19 -21.19 10.47
C GLY A 112 13.91 -20.10 9.42
N LEU A 113 12.67 -20.01 8.92
CA LEU A 113 12.20 -18.96 8.02
C LEU A 113 11.80 -17.72 8.83
N PRO A 114 12.27 -16.50 8.49
CA PRO A 114 11.94 -15.29 9.23
C PRO A 114 10.42 -15.06 9.33
N ALA A 115 9.92 -14.71 10.53
CA ALA A 115 8.50 -14.40 10.74
C ALA A 115 8.00 -13.24 9.85
N SER A 116 8.89 -12.27 9.58
CA SER A 116 8.62 -11.16 8.66
C SER A 116 8.29 -11.63 7.23
N PHE A 117 8.73 -12.82 6.80
CA PHE A 117 8.37 -13.36 5.49
C PHE A 117 6.92 -13.89 5.47
N VAL A 118 6.44 -14.42 6.59
CA VAL A 118 5.03 -14.86 6.73
C VAL A 118 4.10 -13.64 6.75
N GLU A 119 4.49 -12.59 7.46
CA GLU A 119 3.76 -11.31 7.50
C GLU A 119 3.68 -10.65 6.14
N LEU A 120 4.82 -10.53 5.44
CA LEU A 120 4.86 -9.94 4.10
C LEU A 120 4.03 -10.75 3.09
N ARG A 121 4.00 -12.08 3.21
CA ARG A 121 3.13 -12.94 2.41
C ARG A 121 1.65 -12.73 2.76
N HIS A 122 1.31 -12.53 4.02
CA HIS A 122 -0.07 -12.22 4.44
C HIS A 122 -0.52 -10.87 3.86
N GLU A 123 0.33 -9.85 3.93
CA GLU A 123 0.12 -8.54 3.31
C GLU A 123 -0.08 -8.65 1.79
N ALA A 124 0.83 -9.33 1.09
CA ALA A 124 0.76 -9.51 -0.36
C ALA A 124 -0.42 -10.35 -0.87
N THR A 125 -1.08 -11.13 0.00
CA THR A 125 -2.23 -11.99 -0.37
C THR A 125 -3.58 -11.39 0.01
N HIS A 126 -3.68 -10.75 1.17
CA HIS A 126 -4.95 -10.31 1.76
C HIS A 126 -5.10 -8.78 1.86
N ARG A 127 -4.04 -8.02 1.57
CA ARG A 127 -4.01 -6.56 1.62
C ARG A 127 -3.58 -6.00 0.27
N GLU A 128 -3.15 -4.75 0.23
CA GLU A 128 -2.57 -4.19 -0.99
C GLU A 128 -1.18 -4.76 -1.24
N LEU A 129 -0.78 -4.86 -2.51
CA LEU A 129 0.56 -5.34 -2.88
C LEU A 129 1.63 -4.51 -2.15
N PRO A 130 2.69 -5.09 -1.58
CA PRO A 130 3.72 -4.32 -0.91
C PRO A 130 4.50 -3.41 -1.87
N SER A 131 5.28 -2.47 -1.34
CA SER A 131 6.08 -1.55 -2.17
C SER A 131 7.21 -2.29 -2.90
N LEU A 132 7.66 -1.77 -4.04
CA LEU A 132 8.78 -2.37 -4.78
C LEU A 132 10.06 -2.46 -3.94
N VAL A 133 10.30 -1.49 -3.06
CA VAL A 133 11.49 -1.48 -2.19
C VAL A 133 11.44 -2.66 -1.22
N VAL A 134 10.28 -2.88 -0.59
CA VAL A 134 10.07 -4.01 0.33
C VAL A 134 10.19 -5.34 -0.43
N LEU A 135 9.56 -5.44 -1.60
CA LEU A 135 9.55 -6.66 -2.41
C LEU A 135 10.94 -7.04 -2.97
N ARG A 136 11.72 -6.06 -3.44
CA ARG A 136 13.11 -6.28 -3.91
C ARG A 136 14.01 -6.76 -2.78
N ASN A 137 13.94 -6.10 -1.63
CA ASN A 137 14.74 -6.48 -0.45
C ASN A 137 14.35 -7.87 0.06
N ALA A 138 13.05 -8.12 0.21
CA ALA A 138 12.55 -9.43 0.64
C ALA A 138 12.95 -10.55 -0.34
N THR A 139 12.90 -10.29 -1.65
CA THR A 139 13.32 -11.26 -2.68
C THR A 139 14.81 -11.58 -2.60
N GLN A 140 15.65 -10.57 -2.41
CA GLN A 140 17.10 -10.75 -2.24
C GLN A 140 17.41 -11.60 -1.00
N ARG A 141 16.81 -11.26 0.15
CA ARG A 141 16.96 -12.02 1.40
C ARG A 141 16.42 -13.45 1.28
N SER A 142 15.36 -13.67 0.52
CA SER A 142 14.82 -15.01 0.24
C SER A 142 15.77 -15.87 -0.58
N LEU A 143 16.45 -15.30 -1.59
CA LEU A 143 17.47 -16.01 -2.37
C LEU A 143 18.69 -16.38 -1.52
N GLU A 144 19.13 -15.48 -0.63
CA GLU A 144 20.21 -15.76 0.33
C GLU A 144 19.83 -16.87 1.30
N TRP A 145 18.61 -16.82 1.85
CA TRP A 145 18.10 -17.86 2.72
C TRP A 145 17.97 -19.21 1.98
N LEU A 146 17.50 -19.22 0.74
CA LEU A 146 17.39 -20.43 -0.09
C LEU A 146 18.76 -21.05 -0.38
N TRP A 147 19.81 -20.24 -0.48
CA TRP A 147 21.16 -20.76 -0.57
C TRP A 147 21.55 -21.55 0.68
N ASP A 148 21.41 -20.95 1.86
CA ASP A 148 21.79 -21.57 3.12
C ASP A 148 20.92 -22.79 3.45
N TYR A 149 19.63 -22.68 3.15
CA TYR A 149 18.66 -23.73 3.42
C TYR A 149 18.85 -24.95 2.51
N TYR A 150 19.14 -24.75 1.22
CA TYR A 150 19.14 -25.80 0.20
C TYR A 150 20.44 -25.86 -0.63
N TRP A 151 20.80 -24.79 -1.36
CA TRP A 151 21.84 -24.86 -2.41
C TRP A 151 23.28 -25.05 -1.91
N ALA A 152 23.58 -24.65 -0.67
CA ALA A 152 24.88 -24.91 -0.05
C ALA A 152 25.06 -26.40 0.30
N LYS A 153 23.96 -27.09 0.61
CA LYS A 153 23.96 -28.48 1.06
C LYS A 153 23.98 -29.50 -0.10
N THR A 154 23.71 -29.04 -1.32
CA THR A 154 23.69 -29.93 -2.51
C THR A 154 25.07 -30.49 -2.88
N ASP A 155 26.16 -29.95 -2.34
CA ASP A 155 27.51 -30.51 -2.49
C ASP A 155 27.76 -31.69 -1.51
N SER A 156 27.12 -31.66 -0.34
CA SER A 156 27.25 -32.67 0.73
C SER A 156 26.61 -34.01 0.37
N ASP A 157 25.52 -33.99 -0.40
CA ASP A 157 24.81 -35.20 -0.84
C ASP A 157 25.59 -36.02 -1.87
N VAL A 158 26.59 -35.44 -2.55
CA VAL A 158 27.45 -36.15 -3.51
C VAL A 158 28.41 -37.11 -2.79
N ALA A 159 28.87 -36.76 -1.59
CA ALA A 159 29.77 -37.60 -0.79
C ALA A 159 29.10 -38.92 -0.36
N LEU A 160 27.80 -38.88 -0.04
CA LEU A 160 26.99 -40.05 0.32
C LEU A 160 26.71 -41.00 -0.85
N VAL A 161 26.69 -40.49 -2.09
CA VAL A 161 26.43 -41.29 -3.31
C VAL A 161 27.72 -41.86 -3.92
N SER A 162 28.87 -41.20 -3.72
CA SER A 162 30.15 -41.58 -4.35
C SER A 162 31.05 -42.53 -3.53
N GLY A 163 30.62 -43.00 -2.35
CA GLY A 163 31.34 -44.03 -1.58
C GLY A 163 32.73 -43.63 -1.07
N ARG A 164 33.08 -42.33 -1.05
CA ARG A 164 34.32 -41.87 -0.41
C ARG A 164 34.08 -41.59 1.07
N PRO A 165 35.00 -41.98 1.97
CA PRO A 165 34.82 -41.77 3.40
C PRO A 165 34.70 -40.28 3.70
N ALA A 166 33.58 -39.90 4.32
CA ALA A 166 33.36 -38.54 4.80
C ALA A 166 34.38 -38.22 5.91
N PRO A 167 35.04 -37.04 5.89
CA PRO A 167 35.76 -36.56 7.06
C PRO A 167 34.77 -36.40 8.22
N ALA A 168 35.21 -36.78 9.42
CA ALA A 168 34.38 -36.92 10.61
C ALA A 168 33.46 -35.71 10.85
N VAL A 169 32.17 -35.99 10.99
CA VAL A 169 31.12 -35.02 11.30
C VAL A 169 31.31 -34.54 12.75
N SER A 170 31.73 -33.29 12.93
CA SER A 170 31.49 -32.53 14.16
C SER A 170 30.17 -31.77 14.02
N ASN A 171 29.24 -32.01 14.95
CA ASN A 171 27.99 -31.27 15.06
C ASN A 171 28.25 -29.76 15.22
N GLY A 172 27.82 -28.99 14.23
CA GLY A 172 27.79 -27.53 14.26
C GLY A 172 27.18 -27.04 12.94
N ALA A 173 26.23 -26.12 13.02
CA ALA A 173 25.82 -25.33 11.87
C ALA A 173 27.07 -24.78 11.18
N ASP A 174 27.05 -24.64 9.85
CA ASP A 174 28.17 -24.16 9.04
C ASP A 174 28.67 -22.76 9.47
N ASP A 175 29.48 -22.76 10.52
CA ASP A 175 30.35 -21.73 11.08
C ASP A 175 31.76 -21.86 10.45
N GLY A 176 31.88 -22.68 9.41
CA GLY A 176 33.15 -23.16 8.85
C GLY A 176 34.01 -22.06 8.24
N ASN A 177 33.42 -20.95 7.78
CA ASN A 177 34.19 -19.81 7.28
C ASN A 177 34.42 -18.73 8.36
N VAL A 178 33.59 -18.67 9.41
CA VAL A 178 33.67 -17.62 10.43
C VAL A 178 34.72 -17.95 11.48
N GLU A 179 34.78 -19.19 11.98
CA GLU A 179 35.86 -19.60 12.89
C GLU A 179 37.22 -19.66 12.22
N GLU A 180 37.28 -19.97 10.91
CA GLU A 180 38.50 -19.86 10.12
C GLU A 180 38.94 -18.40 9.96
N ILE A 181 38.02 -17.48 9.61
CA ILE A 181 38.29 -16.03 9.57
C ILE A 181 38.75 -15.52 10.94
N LYS A 182 38.09 -15.93 12.04
CA LYS A 182 38.50 -15.57 13.41
C LYS A 182 39.88 -16.12 13.76
N SER A 183 40.21 -17.34 13.33
CA SER A 183 41.54 -17.94 13.52
C SER A 183 42.63 -17.16 12.77
N ILE A 184 42.38 -16.82 11.50
CA ILE A 184 43.30 -16.01 10.68
C ILE A 184 43.48 -14.62 11.28
N LEU A 185 42.40 -13.97 11.73
CA LEU A 185 42.46 -12.65 12.37
C LEU A 185 43.19 -12.70 13.72
N ARG A 186 42.95 -13.72 14.56
CA ARG A 186 43.69 -13.90 15.83
C ARG A 186 45.19 -14.07 15.56
N SER A 187 45.56 -14.95 14.62
CA SER A 187 46.95 -15.14 14.19
C SER A 187 47.58 -13.86 13.63
N ALA A 188 46.82 -13.10 12.83
CA ALA A 188 47.29 -11.82 12.28
C ALA A 188 47.48 -10.72 13.33
N LEU A 189 46.71 -10.77 14.42
CA LEU A 189 46.81 -9.84 15.55
C LEU A 189 47.91 -10.24 16.56
N GLU A 190 48.30 -11.52 16.59
CA GLU A 190 49.32 -12.06 17.50
C GLU A 190 50.72 -12.17 16.86
N HIS A 191 50.85 -11.93 15.55
CA HIS A 191 52.11 -12.14 14.81
C HIS A 191 53.27 -11.27 15.37
N PRO A 192 54.34 -11.88 15.95
CA PRO A 192 55.51 -11.14 16.39
C PRO A 192 56.23 -10.58 15.17
N VAL A 193 56.52 -9.28 15.14
CA VAL A 193 57.39 -8.69 14.11
C VAL A 193 58.78 -9.33 14.26
N SER A 194 59.19 -10.13 13.28
CA SER A 194 60.47 -10.84 13.31
C SER A 194 61.62 -9.83 13.47
N GLN A 195 62.50 -10.08 14.44
CA GLN A 195 63.76 -9.37 14.57
C GLN A 195 64.68 -9.80 13.43
N GLY A 196 64.60 -9.10 12.30
CA GLY A 196 65.57 -9.19 11.21
C GLY A 196 66.80 -8.35 11.53
N ASP A 197 67.93 -9.05 11.66
CA ASP A 197 69.35 -8.66 11.68
C ASP A 197 69.82 -7.37 12.38
N LEU A 198 70.74 -7.56 13.33
CA LEU A 198 71.40 -6.55 14.15
C LEU A 198 72.41 -5.74 13.32
N SER A 199 71.97 -4.70 12.61
CA SER A 199 72.91 -3.64 12.18
C SER A 199 72.33 -2.22 12.09
N GLU A 200 71.03 -1.99 12.26
CA GLU A 200 70.48 -0.62 12.41
C GLU A 200 69.27 -0.57 13.35
N PRO A 201 69.11 0.47 14.21
CA PRO A 201 67.95 0.60 15.09
C PRO A 201 66.69 0.91 14.25
N PRO A 202 65.64 0.07 14.25
CA PRO A 202 64.46 0.36 13.46
C PRO A 202 63.65 1.48 14.12
N ARG A 203 63.44 2.59 13.41
CA ARG A 203 62.51 3.66 13.80
C ARG A 203 61.12 3.06 14.06
N LYS A 204 60.48 3.37 15.21
CA LYS A 204 59.13 2.88 15.61
C LYS A 204 58.09 2.87 14.48
N LYS A 205 58.14 3.87 13.59
CA LYS A 205 57.25 4.00 12.42
C LYS A 205 57.35 2.82 11.43
N ARG A 206 58.55 2.31 11.16
CA ARG A 206 58.80 1.22 10.20
C ARG A 206 58.21 -0.12 10.65
N LYS A 207 58.15 -0.36 11.97
CA LYS A 207 57.52 -1.56 12.56
C LYS A 207 55.99 -1.50 12.48
N SER A 208 55.39 -0.32 12.70
CA SER A 208 53.95 -0.09 12.56
C SER A 208 53.47 -0.31 11.11
N ASP A 209 54.24 0.18 10.14
CA ASP A 209 53.91 0.06 8.71
C ASP A 209 53.99 -1.40 8.22
N GLN A 210 54.93 -2.18 8.74
CA GLN A 210 55.06 -3.62 8.43
C GLN A 210 53.88 -4.43 8.97
N HIS A 211 53.46 -4.18 10.22
CA HIS A 211 52.31 -4.86 10.82
C HIS A 211 50.99 -4.47 10.12
N SER A 212 50.81 -3.20 9.76
CA SER A 212 49.64 -2.75 8.99
C SER A 212 49.59 -3.42 7.62
N SER A 213 50.73 -3.53 6.92
CA SER A 213 50.81 -4.17 5.61
C SER A 213 50.50 -5.67 5.67
N PHE A 214 50.96 -6.38 6.71
CA PHE A 214 50.64 -7.78 6.93
C PHE A 214 49.14 -7.99 7.22
N LEU A 215 48.56 -7.15 8.08
CA LEU A 215 47.13 -7.19 8.38
C LEU A 215 46.29 -6.95 7.12
N THR A 216 46.65 -5.96 6.30
CA THR A 216 45.99 -5.71 5.00
C THR A 216 46.05 -6.92 4.09
N ALA A 217 47.22 -7.57 3.96
CA ALA A 217 47.38 -8.75 3.12
C ALA A 217 46.47 -9.92 3.58
N GLN A 218 46.33 -10.12 4.89
CA GLN A 218 45.46 -11.15 5.45
C GLN A 218 43.97 -10.84 5.21
N LEU A 219 43.53 -9.59 5.40
CA LEU A 219 42.15 -9.19 5.13
C LEU A 219 41.80 -9.35 3.64
N VAL A 220 42.70 -8.95 2.75
CA VAL A 220 42.54 -9.14 1.30
C VAL A 220 42.52 -10.63 0.95
N ALA A 221 43.36 -11.46 1.57
CA ALA A 221 43.34 -12.91 1.36
C ALA A 221 42.01 -13.54 1.80
N ILE A 222 41.47 -13.12 2.96
CA ILE A 222 40.13 -13.51 3.43
C ILE A 222 39.07 -13.14 2.39
N CYS A 223 39.07 -11.89 1.90
CA CYS A 223 38.14 -11.42 0.89
C CYS A 223 38.29 -12.12 -0.47
N LYS A 224 39.50 -12.61 -0.82
CA LYS A 224 39.75 -13.42 -2.03
C LYS A 224 39.21 -14.85 -1.93
N ALA A 225 39.12 -15.42 -0.72
CA ALA A 225 38.79 -16.83 -0.53
C ALA A 225 37.32 -17.17 -0.89
N SER A 226 36.37 -16.22 -0.77
CA SER A 226 34.95 -16.47 -1.08
C SER A 226 34.14 -15.20 -1.35
N ARG A 227 33.04 -15.31 -2.12
CA ARG A 227 32.06 -14.21 -2.36
C ARG A 227 31.47 -13.64 -1.09
N ARG A 228 31.31 -14.49 -0.07
CA ARG A 228 30.68 -14.12 1.20
C ARG A 228 31.68 -13.57 2.21
N SER A 229 32.98 -13.70 1.93
CA SER A 229 34.04 -13.26 2.83
C SER A 229 33.98 -11.77 3.20
N PRO A 230 33.61 -10.81 2.32
CA PRO A 230 33.45 -9.41 2.75
C PRO A 230 32.35 -9.22 3.81
N HIS A 231 31.23 -9.96 3.69
CA HIS A 231 30.11 -9.90 4.65
C HIS A 231 30.41 -10.70 5.92
N SER A 232 31.05 -11.87 5.80
CA SER A 232 31.50 -12.66 6.94
C SER A 232 32.61 -11.96 7.71
N LEU A 233 33.53 -11.29 7.02
CA LEU A 233 34.58 -10.47 7.61
C LEU A 233 33.98 -9.26 8.33
N SER A 234 33.05 -8.52 7.71
CA SER A 234 32.37 -7.42 8.39
C SER A 234 31.63 -7.91 9.63
N ARG A 235 30.95 -9.07 9.53
CA ARG A 235 30.25 -9.69 10.65
C ARG A 235 31.21 -10.03 11.80
N VAL A 236 32.35 -10.66 11.51
CA VAL A 236 33.36 -10.99 12.53
C VAL A 236 33.99 -9.74 13.16
N LEU A 237 34.28 -8.71 12.36
CA LEU A 237 34.82 -7.45 12.87
C LEU A 237 33.87 -6.76 13.86
N ILE A 238 32.55 -6.91 13.65
CA ILE A 238 31.49 -6.34 14.50
C ILE A 238 31.17 -7.25 15.69
N GLU A 239 30.83 -8.52 15.46
CA GLU A 239 30.40 -9.50 16.50
C GLU A 239 31.50 -9.70 17.56
N ASP A 240 32.74 -9.89 17.14
CA ASP A 240 33.87 -10.08 18.07
C ASP A 240 34.45 -8.75 18.57
N SER A 241 33.85 -7.61 18.17
CA SER A 241 34.26 -6.25 18.54
C SER A 241 35.74 -5.99 18.24
N ILE A 242 36.27 -6.50 17.13
CA ILE A 242 37.70 -6.46 16.82
C ILE A 242 38.18 -5.03 16.54
N ILE A 243 37.32 -4.22 15.92
CA ILE A 243 37.60 -2.80 15.62
C ILE A 243 37.26 -1.88 16.80
N VAL A 244 36.68 -2.41 17.89
CA VAL A 244 36.33 -1.65 19.09
C VAL A 244 37.18 -2.14 20.28
N PRO A 245 38.03 -1.30 20.90
CA PRO A 245 38.88 -1.72 22.02
C PRO A 245 38.09 -2.32 23.19
N LYS A 246 38.49 -3.51 23.65
CA LYS A 246 37.90 -4.17 24.83
C LYS A 246 38.29 -3.40 26.11
N GLY A 247 37.30 -3.09 26.95
CA GLY A 247 37.51 -2.41 28.24
C GLY A 247 37.48 -0.89 28.21
N ARG A 248 37.10 -0.26 27.08
CA ARG A 248 36.93 1.20 26.97
C ARG A 248 35.84 1.73 27.91
N LYS A 249 36.01 2.95 28.39
CA LYS A 249 35.01 3.75 29.12
C LYS A 249 34.35 4.75 28.16
N LEU A 250 33.20 5.28 28.59
CA LEU A 250 32.50 6.31 27.84
C LEU A 250 33.39 7.56 27.72
N GLY A 251 33.54 8.09 26.51
CA GLY A 251 34.40 9.24 26.20
C GLY A 251 35.86 8.92 25.85
N ASP A 252 36.29 7.64 25.88
CA ASP A 252 37.64 7.27 25.45
C ASP A 252 37.82 7.45 23.93
N SER A 253 38.95 8.04 23.50
CA SER A 253 39.29 8.22 22.08
C SER A 253 39.50 6.89 21.35
N LEU A 254 39.19 6.88 20.04
CA LEU A 254 39.46 5.76 19.13
C LEU A 254 40.68 5.97 18.22
N ASP A 255 41.51 7.00 18.44
CA ASP A 255 42.63 7.36 17.55
C ASP A 255 43.63 6.21 17.31
N GLU A 256 43.92 5.41 18.34
CA GLU A 256 44.79 4.22 18.20
C GLU A 256 44.13 3.12 17.36
N ALA A 257 42.81 2.95 17.50
CA ALA A 257 42.04 1.99 16.72
C ALA A 257 41.91 2.43 15.26
N PHE A 258 41.67 3.72 15.00
CA PHE A 258 41.70 4.31 13.67
C PHE A 258 43.08 4.10 13.05
N THR A 259 44.17 4.54 13.70
CA THR A 259 45.53 4.37 13.17
C THR A 259 45.87 2.91 12.81
N LYS A 260 45.38 1.95 13.59
CA LYS A 260 45.59 0.51 13.35
C LYS A 260 44.80 -0.03 12.16
N TRP A 261 43.52 0.37 12.03
CA TRP A 261 42.56 -0.27 11.11
C TRP A 261 42.23 0.54 9.86
N ASP A 262 42.54 1.84 9.82
CA ASP A 262 42.12 2.74 8.75
C ASP A 262 42.66 2.31 7.38
N LYS A 263 43.98 2.19 7.25
CA LYS A 263 44.63 1.77 5.99
C LYS A 263 44.24 0.33 5.56
N PRO A 264 44.21 -0.68 6.46
CA PRO A 264 43.73 -2.01 6.09
C PRO A 264 42.28 -2.03 5.61
N LEU A 265 41.34 -1.38 6.30
CA LEU A 265 39.92 -1.39 5.93
C LEU A 265 39.65 -0.59 4.65
N GLN A 266 40.33 0.55 4.46
CA GLN A 266 40.23 1.32 3.21
C GLN A 266 40.74 0.54 2.00
N THR A 267 41.84 -0.22 2.15
CA THR A 267 42.37 -1.07 1.06
C THR A 267 41.35 -2.16 0.68
N VAL A 268 40.74 -2.81 1.68
CA VAL A 268 39.70 -3.82 1.42
C VAL A 268 38.45 -3.20 0.81
N ALA A 269 38.04 -2.01 1.25
CA ALA A 269 36.91 -1.28 0.69
C ALA A 269 37.13 -0.84 -0.77
N ALA A 270 38.37 -0.51 -1.14
CA ALA A 270 38.75 -0.16 -2.52
C ALA A 270 38.75 -1.38 -3.44
N ASP A 271 39.31 -2.50 -2.98
CA ASP A 271 39.42 -3.74 -3.78
C ASP A 271 38.08 -4.51 -3.85
N TYR A 272 37.21 -4.36 -2.84
CA TYR A 272 35.93 -5.05 -2.72
C TYR A 272 34.78 -4.08 -2.42
N PRO A 273 34.10 -3.55 -3.47
CA PRO A 273 33.04 -2.54 -3.30
C PRO A 273 31.85 -2.97 -2.44
N THR A 274 31.63 -4.27 -2.25
CA THR A 274 30.57 -4.82 -1.38
C THR A 274 30.93 -4.82 0.11
N PHE A 275 32.21 -4.63 0.46
CA PHE A 275 32.68 -4.66 1.84
C PHE A 275 32.20 -3.45 2.65
N LEU A 276 32.35 -2.24 2.12
CA LEU A 276 32.00 -1.02 2.86
C LEU A 276 30.49 -0.91 3.15
N PRO A 277 29.57 -1.21 2.20
CA PRO A 277 28.14 -1.31 2.50
C PRO A 277 27.81 -2.40 3.54
N ALA A 278 28.48 -3.55 3.50
CA ALA A 278 28.28 -4.62 4.48
C ALA A 278 28.75 -4.24 5.90
N LEU A 279 29.91 -3.57 6.00
CA LEU A 279 30.46 -3.08 7.26
C LEU A 279 29.61 -1.97 7.87
N THR A 280 29.32 -0.92 7.10
CA THR A 280 28.49 0.20 7.58
C THR A 280 27.06 -0.23 7.87
N GLY A 281 26.49 -1.12 7.06
CA GLY A 281 25.18 -1.67 7.31
C GLY A 281 25.14 -2.56 8.55
N GLY A 282 26.17 -3.38 8.78
CA GLY A 282 26.32 -4.17 10.01
C GLY A 282 26.44 -3.30 11.26
N LEU A 283 27.26 -2.24 11.22
CA LEU A 283 27.43 -1.30 12.34
C LEU A 283 26.13 -0.54 12.66
N VAL A 284 25.40 -0.09 11.63
CA VAL A 284 24.11 0.60 11.80
C VAL A 284 23.04 -0.35 12.35
N ASN A 285 23.01 -1.60 11.90
CA ASN A 285 22.09 -2.61 12.44
C ASN A 285 22.43 -2.96 13.89
N GLU A 286 23.73 -3.08 14.24
CA GLU A 286 24.14 -3.33 15.61
C GLU A 286 23.73 -2.18 16.52
N LEU A 287 23.82 -0.91 16.06
CA LEU A 287 23.26 0.22 16.80
C LEU A 287 21.74 0.17 16.91
N ALA A 288 21.03 -0.15 15.82
CA ALA A 288 19.56 -0.12 15.77
C ALA A 288 18.89 -1.23 16.59
N PHE A 289 19.48 -2.44 16.57
CA PHE A 289 18.86 -3.64 17.14
C PHE A 289 19.62 -4.21 18.35
N THR A 290 20.48 -3.39 18.97
CA THR A 290 21.19 -3.81 20.19
C THR A 290 20.21 -4.18 21.30
N ARG A 291 20.46 -5.33 21.97
CA ARG A 291 19.65 -5.78 23.12
C ARG A 291 20.06 -5.13 24.44
N ARG A 292 20.92 -4.11 24.39
CA ARG A 292 21.51 -3.48 25.58
C ARG A 292 20.54 -2.44 26.16
N PRO A 293 20.27 -2.48 27.48
CA PRO A 293 19.18 -1.72 28.08
C PRO A 293 19.44 -0.21 28.19
N ASN A 294 20.69 0.25 28.07
CA ASN A 294 21.05 1.68 28.17
C ASN A 294 22.05 2.09 27.08
N THR A 295 21.55 2.21 25.85
CA THR A 295 22.37 2.53 24.66
C THR A 295 23.13 3.85 24.80
N LYS A 296 22.55 4.87 25.45
CA LYS A 296 23.17 6.19 25.63
C LYS A 296 24.48 6.14 26.44
N ASN A 297 24.54 5.32 27.48
CA ASN A 297 25.70 5.22 28.35
C ASN A 297 26.54 3.95 28.07
N ASP A 298 26.31 3.28 26.94
CA ASP A 298 27.04 2.08 26.55
C ASP A 298 28.31 2.45 25.77
N PRO A 299 29.51 2.13 26.30
CA PRO A 299 30.76 2.43 25.60
C PRO A 299 30.87 1.72 24.24
N GLN A 300 30.24 0.57 24.02
CA GLN A 300 30.31 -0.07 22.72
C GLN A 300 29.44 0.66 21.69
N CYS A 301 28.25 1.13 22.08
CA CYS A 301 27.40 1.92 21.19
C CYS A 301 28.06 3.26 20.81
N GLU A 302 28.71 3.94 21.76
CA GLU A 302 29.50 5.15 21.46
C GLU A 302 30.62 4.87 20.45
N ALA A 303 31.37 3.77 20.63
CA ALA A 303 32.46 3.44 19.72
C ALA A 303 31.98 3.08 18.31
N ILE A 304 30.85 2.38 18.18
CA ILE A 304 30.23 2.07 16.88
C ILE A 304 29.77 3.37 16.20
N TYR A 305 29.16 4.29 16.96
CA TYR A 305 28.80 5.61 16.46
C TYR A 305 30.03 6.39 15.99
N MET A 306 31.12 6.43 16.76
CA MET A 306 32.35 7.11 16.38
C MET A 306 32.99 6.52 15.12
N TRP A 307 32.94 5.19 14.93
CA TRP A 307 33.38 4.55 13.68
C TRP A 307 32.50 4.94 12.48
N LEU A 308 31.18 4.95 12.67
CA LEU A 308 30.25 5.38 11.63
C LEU A 308 30.42 6.85 11.28
N ASP A 309 30.53 7.72 12.27
CA ASP A 309 30.79 9.15 12.08
C ASP A 309 32.12 9.39 11.38
N TYR A 310 33.19 8.68 11.78
CA TYR A 310 34.50 8.77 11.13
C TYR A 310 34.44 8.31 9.67
N ILE A 311 33.85 7.14 9.37
CA ILE A 311 33.70 6.66 7.98
C ILE A 311 32.87 7.63 7.15
N LEU A 312 31.83 8.23 7.73
CA LEU A 312 30.89 9.10 7.03
C LEU A 312 31.37 10.54 6.87
N ASN A 313 32.24 11.07 7.74
CA ASN A 313 32.58 12.49 7.76
C ASN A 313 34.08 12.82 7.61
N SER A 314 34.98 11.83 7.76
CA SER A 314 36.42 12.04 7.62
C SER A 314 36.88 12.23 6.16
N GLY A 315 37.97 12.97 5.96
CA GLY A 315 38.55 13.17 4.62
C GLY A 315 39.23 11.91 4.09
N GLU A 316 39.71 11.07 5.01
CA GLU A 316 40.42 9.82 4.79
C GLU A 316 39.54 8.79 4.06
N TRP A 317 38.23 8.79 4.31
CA TRP A 317 37.27 7.86 3.69
C TRP A 317 36.57 8.41 2.44
N SER A 318 36.90 9.61 1.95
CA SER A 318 36.17 10.28 0.85
C SER A 318 36.09 9.46 -0.44
N THR A 319 37.15 8.74 -0.79
CA THR A 319 37.21 7.92 -2.03
C THR A 319 36.39 6.66 -1.89
N ALA A 320 36.46 5.99 -0.73
CA ALA A 320 35.72 4.77 -0.46
C ALA A 320 34.21 5.03 -0.27
N ARG A 321 33.83 6.20 0.27
CA ARG A 321 32.43 6.62 0.45
C ARG A 321 31.60 6.67 -0.84
N GLN A 322 32.24 6.80 -2.01
CA GLN A 322 31.52 6.83 -3.30
C GLN A 322 30.73 5.54 -3.59
N SER A 323 31.09 4.41 -2.97
CA SER A 323 30.37 3.13 -3.10
C SER A 323 29.23 2.95 -2.10
N LEU A 324 29.03 3.91 -1.19
CA LEU A 324 28.08 3.83 -0.09
C LEU A 324 26.72 4.43 -0.48
N SER A 325 25.64 3.65 -0.34
CA SER A 325 24.28 4.17 -0.44
C SER A 325 23.82 4.73 0.91
N LEU A 326 23.90 6.06 1.07
CA LEU A 326 23.40 6.76 2.27
C LEU A 326 21.90 6.56 2.51
N GLY A 327 21.15 6.15 1.48
CA GLY A 327 19.72 5.87 1.59
C GLY A 327 19.40 4.77 2.59
N TYR A 328 20.23 3.73 2.69
CA TYR A 328 20.01 2.65 3.66
C TYR A 328 20.24 3.11 5.10
N ILE A 329 21.35 3.79 5.37
CA ILE A 329 21.69 4.34 6.70
C ILE A 329 20.62 5.33 7.15
N ARG A 330 20.17 6.21 6.24
CA ARG A 330 19.09 7.18 6.48
C ARG A 330 17.78 6.47 6.85
N THR A 331 17.42 5.43 6.10
CA THR A 331 16.21 4.65 6.35
C THR A 331 16.25 3.98 7.73
N VAL A 332 17.38 3.37 8.12
CA VAL A 332 17.49 2.74 9.45
C VAL A 332 17.46 3.79 10.58
N CYS A 333 18.10 4.94 10.39
CA CYS A 333 18.02 6.07 11.34
C CYS A 333 16.62 6.72 11.41
N GLU A 334 15.77 6.51 10.40
CA GLU A 334 14.38 6.98 10.37
C GLU A 334 13.42 5.97 11.00
N GLN A 335 13.69 4.67 10.84
CA GLN A 335 12.85 3.58 11.32
C GLN A 335 13.16 3.14 12.76
N SER A 336 14.36 3.42 13.27
CA SER A 336 14.78 3.08 14.63
C SER A 336 15.38 4.32 15.30
N SER A 337 14.91 4.64 16.51
CA SER A 337 15.40 5.80 17.27
C SER A 337 16.13 5.36 18.53
N ASN A 338 17.38 5.80 18.64
CA ASN A 338 18.15 5.77 19.88
C ASN A 338 19.14 6.95 19.88
N TYR A 339 19.68 7.27 21.05
CA TYR A 339 20.55 8.43 21.23
C TYR A 339 21.66 8.54 20.16
N TRP A 340 22.33 7.43 19.84
CA TRP A 340 23.44 7.42 18.87
C TRP A 340 22.97 7.45 17.41
N LEU A 341 21.83 6.84 17.09
CA LEU A 341 21.20 6.94 15.76
C LEU A 341 20.67 8.36 15.49
N ASP A 342 20.18 9.06 16.51
CA ASP A 342 19.76 10.46 16.38
C ASP A 342 20.96 11.41 16.16
N GLN A 343 22.09 11.14 16.83
CA GLN A 343 23.35 11.83 16.55
C GLN A 343 23.86 11.51 15.13
N LEU A 344 23.79 10.25 14.70
CA LEU A 344 24.19 9.82 13.35
C LEU A 344 23.30 10.45 12.27
N LYS A 345 22.00 10.56 12.51
CA LYS A 345 21.04 11.24 11.65
C LYS A 345 21.38 12.71 11.45
N SER A 346 21.84 13.37 12.50
CA SER A 346 22.29 14.76 12.46
C SER A 346 23.60 14.89 11.66
N ALA A 347 24.53 13.95 11.84
CA ALA A 347 25.78 13.90 11.10
C ALA A 347 25.57 13.68 9.58
N VAL A 348 24.70 12.73 9.19
CA VAL A 348 24.37 12.41 7.78
C VAL A 348 23.64 13.55 7.07
N ARG A 349 22.91 14.42 7.79
CA ARG A 349 22.25 15.62 7.22
C ARG A 349 23.21 16.73 6.83
N SER A 350 24.45 16.71 7.34
CA SER A 350 25.43 17.78 7.10
C SER A 350 26.14 17.70 5.73
N GLU A 351 26.07 16.56 5.03
CA GLU A 351 26.68 16.38 3.69
C GLU A 351 25.88 17.04 2.55
N ASP A 352 24.55 17.19 2.67
CA ASP A 352 23.73 17.86 1.65
C ASP A 352 24.11 19.36 1.49
N ASN A 353 24.80 19.95 2.47
CA ASN A 353 25.33 21.32 2.43
C ASN A 353 26.75 21.45 1.82
N ARG A 354 27.37 20.38 1.30
CA ARG A 354 28.75 20.39 0.76
C ARG A 354 28.86 20.13 -0.75
N LEU A 355 27.78 20.32 -1.51
CA LEU A 355 27.89 20.46 -2.98
C LEU A 355 28.37 21.88 -3.34
N PRO A 356 29.32 22.04 -4.28
CA PRO A 356 29.91 23.34 -4.57
C PRO A 356 28.85 24.30 -5.17
N PRO A 357 28.73 25.54 -4.66
CA PRO A 357 27.89 26.55 -5.29
C PRO A 357 28.50 26.98 -6.62
N ILE A 358 27.66 27.05 -7.65
CA ILE A 358 27.94 27.81 -8.87
C ILE A 358 28.32 29.24 -8.47
N ALA A 359 29.47 29.67 -8.97
CA ALA A 359 30.15 30.91 -8.62
C ALA A 359 29.21 32.13 -8.58
N ARG A 360 29.04 32.73 -7.39
CA ARG A 360 28.75 34.17 -7.24
C ARG A 360 29.45 34.72 -6.00
N ASP A 361 30.37 35.62 -6.33
CA ASP A 361 30.93 36.77 -5.65
C ASP A 361 31.22 36.78 -4.13
N LYS A 362 32.46 37.20 -3.87
CA LYS A 362 33.07 37.39 -2.55
C LYS A 362 32.60 38.72 -1.96
N SER A 363 32.25 38.74 -0.68
CA SER A 363 32.87 39.66 0.29
C SER A 363 32.23 39.58 1.69
N ASN A 364 33.12 39.57 2.68
CA ASN A 364 32.95 40.00 4.07
C ASN A 364 32.26 39.08 5.09
N ALA A 365 33.10 38.24 5.69
CA ALA A 365 33.03 37.92 7.12
C ALA A 365 34.26 38.51 7.84
N PRO A 366 34.15 38.85 9.14
CA PRO A 366 35.24 38.63 10.09
C PRO A 366 34.73 37.73 11.25
N ALA A 367 35.32 36.56 11.46
CA ALA A 367 36.52 36.29 12.27
C ALA A 367 36.25 36.10 13.79
N ARG A 368 35.90 34.86 14.15
CA ARG A 368 36.53 33.97 15.15
C ARG A 368 37.14 34.59 16.43
N SER A 369 36.66 34.14 17.60
CA SER A 369 37.56 33.69 18.69
C SER A 369 36.84 32.80 19.73
N GLN A 370 37.28 31.55 19.84
CA GLN A 370 37.09 30.71 21.03
C GLN A 370 38.10 31.12 22.10
N LYS A 371 37.69 31.14 23.38
CA LYS A 371 38.56 30.84 24.52
C LYS A 371 37.76 30.11 25.60
N SER A 372 38.28 28.96 25.97
CA SER A 372 37.91 28.05 27.05
C SER A 372 38.59 28.45 28.37
N SER A 373 37.90 28.32 29.50
CA SER A 373 38.45 27.72 30.75
C SER A 373 37.43 27.71 31.91
N GLU A 374 37.06 26.49 32.31
CA GLU A 374 37.05 25.94 33.68
C GLU A 374 36.22 26.56 34.84
N SER A 375 35.18 25.80 35.22
CA SER A 375 34.98 25.11 36.53
C SER A 375 34.80 25.90 37.84
N THR A 376 33.57 25.87 38.39
CA THR A 376 33.11 25.61 39.80
C THR A 376 31.85 26.48 40.11
N THR A 377 30.63 25.98 40.30
CA THR A 377 30.07 25.29 41.48
C THR A 377 28.58 24.97 41.19
N ARG A 378 28.08 23.81 41.65
CA ARG A 378 27.00 23.03 41.01
C ARG A 378 25.63 23.07 41.74
N ALA A 379 25.21 24.15 42.39
CA ALA A 379 23.92 24.07 43.13
C ALA A 379 23.07 25.35 43.24
N GLN A 380 23.51 26.49 42.70
CA GLN A 380 22.74 27.76 42.81
C GLN A 380 22.32 28.35 41.46
N HIS A 381 22.68 27.72 40.34
CA HIS A 381 22.47 28.28 39.00
C HIS A 381 21.12 27.94 38.34
N THR A 382 20.31 27.03 38.89
CA THR A 382 19.14 26.53 38.15
C THR A 382 17.99 27.53 37.99
N GLU A 383 17.85 28.52 38.88
CA GLU A 383 16.82 29.56 38.76
C GLU A 383 17.30 30.78 37.94
N ASP A 384 18.55 31.22 38.14
CA ASP A 384 19.13 32.34 37.39
C ASP A 384 19.41 31.98 35.92
N ASP A 385 19.74 30.71 35.62
CA ASP A 385 19.98 30.26 34.24
C ASP A 385 18.67 30.24 33.41
N LEU A 386 17.51 30.02 34.03
CA LEU A 386 16.22 30.08 33.34
C LEU A 386 15.82 31.50 32.95
N GLN A 387 16.07 32.49 33.83
CA GLN A 387 15.87 33.91 33.51
C GLN A 387 16.92 34.44 32.53
N GLY A 388 18.15 33.92 32.59
CA GLY A 388 19.22 34.23 31.63
C GLY A 388 18.91 33.76 30.20
N LEU A 389 18.28 32.58 30.04
CA LEU A 389 17.92 32.00 28.74
C LEU A 389 16.76 32.70 28.04
N GLN A 390 15.82 33.31 28.79
CA GLN A 390 14.78 34.19 28.22
C GLN A 390 15.40 35.40 27.52
N LYS A 391 16.54 35.91 28.01
CA LYS A 391 17.27 37.05 27.44
C LYS A 391 17.91 36.75 26.07
N PHE A 392 18.04 35.47 25.72
CA PHE A 392 18.57 34.99 24.43
C PHE A 392 17.47 34.42 23.50
N GLY A 393 16.19 34.63 23.80
CA GLY A 393 15.08 34.23 22.94
C GLY A 393 14.74 32.73 22.97
N TRP A 394 15.20 31.99 23.99
CA TRP A 394 14.76 30.61 24.24
C TRP A 394 13.42 30.61 24.99
N GLU A 395 12.35 31.05 24.33
CA GLU A 395 11.01 30.76 24.81
C GLU A 395 10.70 29.29 24.46
N ARG A 396 10.41 28.46 25.47
CA ARG A 396 9.79 27.15 25.24
C ARG A 396 8.49 27.41 24.49
N THR A 397 8.16 26.68 23.44
CA THR A 397 6.97 26.96 22.62
C THR A 397 5.93 25.87 22.77
N MET A 398 4.69 26.18 22.44
CA MET A 398 3.66 25.19 22.12
C MET A 398 4.24 24.15 21.17
N HIS A 399 4.09 22.87 21.53
CA HIS A 399 4.51 21.78 20.66
C HIS A 399 3.29 21.13 20.01
N VAL A 400 3.24 21.17 18.67
CA VAL A 400 2.19 20.55 17.86
C VAL A 400 2.75 19.34 17.11
N GLN A 401 2.26 18.15 17.45
CA GLN A 401 2.59 16.91 16.75
C GLN A 401 1.40 16.44 15.90
N SER A 402 1.67 16.16 14.63
CA SER A 402 0.70 15.53 13.74
C SER A 402 0.80 14.01 13.85
N ILE A 403 -0.35 13.35 14.01
CA ILE A 403 -0.48 11.90 14.05
C ILE A 403 -1.34 11.50 12.85
N PRO A 404 -0.74 10.99 11.76
CA PRO A 404 -1.49 10.51 10.61
C PRO A 404 -2.36 9.32 11.02
N MET A 405 -3.59 9.28 10.53
CA MET A 405 -4.54 8.20 10.81
C MET A 405 -4.86 7.43 9.53
N TRP A 406 -5.01 6.11 9.67
CA TRP A 406 -5.14 5.15 8.58
C TRP A 406 -3.94 5.19 7.65
N THR A 407 -2.74 5.27 8.21
CA THR A 407 -1.49 5.45 7.46
C THR A 407 -1.35 4.39 6.35
N GLY A 408 -1.23 4.85 5.10
CA GLY A 408 -1.13 4.00 3.91
C GLY A 408 -2.46 3.73 3.18
N LYS A 409 -3.61 4.10 3.76
CA LYS A 409 -4.94 3.95 3.12
C LYS A 409 -5.87 5.16 3.28
N GLY A 410 -5.71 5.95 4.33
CA GLY A 410 -6.41 7.19 4.58
C GLY A 410 -5.46 8.39 4.60
N ASN A 411 -6.00 9.54 5.00
CA ASN A 411 -5.31 10.81 4.88
C ASN A 411 -5.72 11.81 5.97
N ASN A 412 -6.24 11.34 7.10
CA ASN A 412 -6.67 12.19 8.22
C ASN A 412 -5.48 12.48 9.15
N TYR A 413 -5.56 13.59 9.87
CA TYR A 413 -4.63 13.95 10.93
C TYR A 413 -5.36 14.11 12.26
N ALA A 414 -4.81 13.50 13.31
CA ALA A 414 -5.02 13.94 14.68
C ALA A 414 -3.84 14.85 15.10
N TYR A 415 -4.09 15.76 16.05
CA TYR A 415 -3.05 16.70 16.51
C TYR A 415 -2.91 16.69 18.01
N LEU A 416 -1.73 16.32 18.50
CA LEU A 416 -1.37 16.46 19.90
C LEU A 416 -0.74 17.83 20.11
N VAL A 417 -1.39 18.67 20.91
CA VAL A 417 -0.89 20.00 21.28
C VAL A 417 -0.48 19.98 22.74
N THR A 418 0.74 20.41 23.04
CA THR A 418 1.31 20.37 24.39
C THR A 418 1.89 21.72 24.80
N ASP A 419 1.50 22.18 25.99
CA ASP A 419 2.18 23.28 26.70
C ASP A 419 3.47 22.75 27.32
N GLU A 420 4.62 23.08 26.74
CA GLU A 420 5.90 22.49 27.14
C GLU A 420 6.30 22.67 28.61
N PRO A 421 6.01 23.80 29.29
CA PRO A 421 6.31 23.97 30.71
C PRO A 421 5.46 23.08 31.61
N THR A 422 4.14 23.06 31.44
CA THR A 422 3.21 22.32 32.32
C THR A 422 3.02 20.87 31.90
N LYS A 423 3.41 20.54 30.67
CA LYS A 423 3.10 19.29 29.96
C LYS A 423 1.61 19.07 29.73
N GLU A 424 0.74 20.03 30.02
CA GLU A 424 -0.69 19.87 29.73
C GLU A 424 -0.92 19.81 28.23
N SER A 425 -1.67 18.79 27.81
CA SER A 425 -1.84 18.47 26.40
C SER A 425 -3.29 18.16 26.05
N VAL A 426 -3.69 18.52 24.85
CA VAL A 426 -4.97 18.09 24.26
C VAL A 426 -4.71 17.31 22.98
N ILE A 427 -5.58 16.34 22.71
CA ILE A 427 -5.59 15.61 21.44
C ILE A 427 -6.78 16.06 20.60
N ILE A 428 -6.51 16.54 19.39
CA ILE A 428 -7.51 17.03 18.45
C ILE A 428 -7.85 15.92 17.44
N ASP A 429 -9.14 15.67 17.24
CA ASP A 429 -9.71 14.71 16.28
C ASP A 429 -9.12 13.28 16.33
N PRO A 430 -9.08 12.60 17.49
CA PRO A 430 -8.47 11.27 17.62
C PRO A 430 -9.37 10.13 17.09
N ALA A 431 -9.69 10.12 15.81
CA ALA A 431 -10.67 9.22 15.23
C ALA A 431 -10.23 7.76 15.06
N ASN A 432 -8.92 7.49 15.07
CA ASN A 432 -8.36 6.15 14.92
C ASN A 432 -7.52 5.74 16.15
N PRO A 433 -8.16 5.34 17.26
CA PRO A 433 -7.50 4.96 18.51
C PRO A 433 -6.34 3.95 18.35
N PRO A 434 -6.41 2.93 17.46
CA PRO A 434 -5.30 2.00 17.26
C PRO A 434 -3.98 2.65 16.79
N GLU A 435 -4.03 3.81 16.13
CA GLU A 435 -2.83 4.57 15.72
C GLU A 435 -2.52 5.72 16.70
N VAL A 436 -3.55 6.36 17.26
CA VAL A 436 -3.39 7.53 18.13
C VAL A 436 -3.01 7.14 19.57
N ALA A 437 -3.68 6.14 20.16
CA ALA A 437 -3.48 5.78 21.56
C ALA A 437 -2.06 5.28 21.88
N PRO A 438 -1.40 4.45 21.04
CA PRO A 438 -0.02 4.04 21.31
C PRO A 438 0.98 5.21 21.37
N GLU A 439 0.77 6.23 20.53
CA GLU A 439 1.61 7.43 20.52
C GLU A 439 1.42 8.24 21.80
N LEU A 440 0.17 8.44 22.24
CA LEU A 440 -0.11 9.12 23.51
C LEU A 440 0.42 8.33 24.71
N ASP A 441 0.27 7.00 24.71
CA ASP A 441 0.82 6.12 25.76
C ASP A 441 2.33 6.23 25.88
N ALA A 442 3.04 6.25 24.75
CA ALA A 442 4.50 6.40 24.73
C ALA A 442 4.93 7.73 25.38
N GLN A 443 4.20 8.81 25.09
CA GLN A 443 4.50 10.13 25.63
C GLN A 443 4.12 10.30 27.10
N LEU A 444 2.98 9.74 27.53
CA LEU A 444 2.57 9.69 28.93
C LEU A 444 3.59 8.91 29.77
N LYS A 445 4.00 7.73 29.30
CA LYS A 445 5.03 6.89 29.98
C LYS A 445 6.38 7.59 30.07
N ALA A 446 6.73 8.38 29.06
CA ALA A 446 7.96 9.18 29.04
C ALA A 446 7.88 10.45 29.89
N GLY A 447 6.74 10.76 30.51
CA GLY A 447 6.53 11.99 31.28
C GLY A 447 6.57 13.25 30.41
N LYS A 448 6.33 13.12 29.10
CA LYS A 448 6.40 14.22 28.13
C LYS A 448 5.08 14.97 28.00
N ILE A 449 3.97 14.36 28.38
CA ILE A 449 2.64 14.94 28.31
C ILE A 449 1.82 14.59 29.55
N LYS A 450 0.79 15.41 29.80
CA LYS A 450 -0.31 15.23 30.73
C LYS A 450 -1.59 15.54 29.95
N LEU A 451 -2.24 14.50 29.45
CA LEU A 451 -3.44 14.63 28.62
C LEU A 451 -4.61 15.18 29.46
N THR A 452 -5.13 16.36 29.10
CA THR A 452 -6.18 17.07 29.85
C THR A 452 -7.53 17.10 29.17
N ALA A 453 -7.60 17.02 27.83
CA ALA A 453 -8.85 16.98 27.09
C ALA A 453 -8.72 16.32 25.71
N ILE A 454 -9.86 15.85 25.20
CA ILE A 454 -10.05 15.57 23.77
C ILE A 454 -10.75 16.78 23.16
N VAL A 455 -10.30 17.21 21.99
CA VAL A 455 -10.90 18.33 21.25
C VAL A 455 -11.37 17.82 19.90
N ASN A 456 -12.59 18.14 19.49
CA ASN A 456 -13.09 17.80 18.17
C ASN A 456 -13.49 19.05 17.38
N THR A 457 -13.15 19.04 16.10
CA THR A 457 -13.55 20.08 15.16
C THR A 457 -15.00 19.94 14.73
N HIS A 458 -15.47 18.72 14.47
CA HIS A 458 -16.84 18.41 14.09
C HIS A 458 -17.19 16.93 14.29
N HIS A 459 -18.47 16.58 14.08
CA HIS A 459 -19.02 15.28 14.46
C HIS A 459 -18.74 14.11 13.51
N HIS A 460 -18.16 14.32 12.32
CA HIS A 460 -17.94 13.20 11.39
C HIS A 460 -17.07 12.13 12.04
N TRP A 461 -17.36 10.88 11.68
CA TRP A 461 -16.76 9.70 12.32
C TRP A 461 -15.24 9.69 12.22
N ASP A 462 -14.69 10.17 11.12
CA ASP A 462 -13.25 10.23 10.88
C ASP A 462 -12.53 11.39 11.62
N HIS A 463 -13.26 12.09 12.51
CA HIS A 463 -12.76 13.08 13.47
C HIS A 463 -13.16 12.74 14.92
N ALA A 464 -14.44 12.48 15.17
CA ALA A 464 -14.98 12.25 16.52
C ALA A 464 -15.25 10.77 16.85
N GLY A 465 -15.17 9.86 15.88
CA GLY A 465 -15.58 8.44 16.04
C GLY A 465 -14.70 7.62 16.98
N GLY A 466 -13.50 8.11 17.31
CA GLY A 466 -12.59 7.45 18.26
C GLY A 466 -12.80 7.87 19.72
N ASN A 467 -13.61 8.91 20.00
CA ASN A 467 -13.74 9.49 21.34
C ASN A 467 -14.14 8.45 22.40
N GLY A 468 -15.09 7.57 22.05
CA GLY A 468 -15.55 6.53 22.97
C GLY A 468 -14.45 5.56 23.41
N GLU A 469 -13.57 5.15 22.50
CA GLU A 469 -12.44 4.27 22.81
C GLU A 469 -11.31 5.01 23.52
N MET A 470 -11.02 6.25 23.10
CA MET A 470 -10.03 7.10 23.77
C MET A 470 -10.38 7.35 25.24
N LEU A 471 -11.65 7.61 25.56
CA LEU A 471 -12.11 7.76 26.96
C LEU A 471 -12.04 6.45 27.76
N LYS A 472 -12.24 5.30 27.11
CA LYS A 472 -12.05 3.99 27.77
C LYS A 472 -10.57 3.75 28.08
N HIS A 473 -9.67 4.16 27.19
CA HIS A 473 -8.23 3.92 27.31
C HIS A 473 -7.54 4.90 28.27
N PHE A 474 -7.84 6.20 28.19
CA PHE A 474 -7.19 7.26 28.97
C PHE A 474 -7.99 7.74 30.19
N GLY A 475 -9.21 7.22 30.38
CA GLY A 475 -10.10 7.61 31.47
C GLY A 475 -11.02 8.79 31.11
N LYS A 476 -11.74 9.29 32.13
CA LYS A 476 -12.68 10.39 31.94
C LYS A 476 -11.94 11.71 31.71
N LEU A 477 -11.89 12.12 30.45
CA LEU A 477 -11.41 13.43 30.03
C LEU A 477 -12.60 14.28 29.55
N PRO A 478 -12.57 15.60 29.73
CA PRO A 478 -13.44 16.50 28.99
C PRO A 478 -13.26 16.29 27.49
N VAL A 479 -14.40 16.23 26.79
CA VAL A 479 -14.46 16.30 25.33
C VAL A 479 -15.02 17.67 24.95
N ILE A 480 -14.21 18.48 24.29
CA ILE A 480 -14.53 19.85 23.87
C ILE A 480 -14.79 19.82 22.37
N GLY A 481 -15.96 20.24 21.91
CA GLY A 481 -16.29 20.10 20.49
C GLY A 481 -17.64 20.67 20.09
N GLY A 482 -17.95 20.50 18.80
CA GLY A 482 -19.29 20.73 18.28
C GLY A 482 -20.33 19.90 19.03
N LYS A 483 -21.53 20.44 19.17
CA LYS A 483 -22.62 19.85 19.96
C LYS A 483 -23.01 18.42 19.57
N ASN A 484 -22.71 18.00 18.33
CA ASN A 484 -23.06 16.68 17.82
C ASN A 484 -21.89 15.68 17.91
N CYS A 485 -20.72 16.11 18.39
CA CYS A 485 -19.55 15.23 18.52
C CYS A 485 -19.81 14.13 19.55
N GLN A 486 -19.31 12.92 19.26
CA GLN A 486 -19.46 11.77 20.16
C GLN A 486 -18.87 12.10 21.55
N SER A 487 -19.63 11.82 22.61
CA SER A 487 -19.20 12.01 24.01
C SER A 487 -18.83 13.46 24.39
N VAL A 488 -19.27 14.47 23.62
CA VAL A 488 -18.99 15.88 23.92
C VAL A 488 -19.51 16.27 25.30
N THR A 489 -18.68 16.98 26.06
CA THR A 489 -19.00 17.45 27.42
C THR A 489 -19.05 18.97 27.50
N GLN A 490 -18.39 19.67 26.58
CA GLN A 490 -18.34 21.13 26.52
C GLN A 490 -18.37 21.57 25.06
N THR A 491 -19.25 22.53 24.75
CA THR A 491 -19.28 23.20 23.45
C THR A 491 -19.04 24.68 23.67
N PRO A 492 -17.82 25.19 23.40
CA PRO A 492 -17.51 26.61 23.58
C PRO A 492 -18.31 27.46 22.60
N ALA A 493 -18.73 28.64 23.02
CA ALA A 493 -19.40 29.61 22.15
C ALA A 493 -18.41 30.18 21.09
N HIS A 494 -18.95 30.72 20.00
CA HIS A 494 -18.13 31.42 19.01
C HIS A 494 -17.39 32.59 19.66
N GLY A 495 -16.07 32.62 19.53
CA GLY A 495 -15.18 33.62 20.12
C GLY A 495 -14.81 33.37 21.58
N GLU A 496 -15.34 32.32 22.21
CA GLU A 496 -14.99 31.94 23.57
C GLU A 496 -13.52 31.53 23.65
N THR A 497 -12.86 31.94 24.73
CA THR A 497 -11.45 31.66 24.98
C THR A 497 -11.24 30.81 26.22
N PHE A 498 -10.34 29.85 26.13
CA PHE A 498 -9.87 29.03 27.26
C PHE A 498 -8.36 28.79 27.12
N LYS A 499 -7.76 28.05 28.06
CA LYS A 499 -6.33 27.77 28.06
C LYS A 499 -6.02 26.28 28.06
N ILE A 500 -4.86 25.93 27.52
CA ILE A 500 -4.19 24.63 27.71
C ILE A 500 -2.89 24.93 28.48
N GLY A 501 -2.74 24.35 29.67
CA GLY A 501 -1.65 24.74 30.57
C GLY A 501 -1.74 26.21 30.96
N GLU A 502 -0.58 26.85 31.14
CA GLU A 502 -0.52 28.23 31.63
C GLU A 502 -0.51 29.27 30.49
N ARG A 503 0.00 28.86 29.32
CA ARG A 503 0.40 29.79 28.25
C ARG A 503 -0.45 29.74 26.99
N ILE A 504 -0.86 28.55 26.56
CA ILE A 504 -1.55 28.40 25.28
C ILE A 504 -2.97 28.95 25.43
N SER A 505 -3.25 30.10 24.82
CA SER A 505 -4.60 30.63 24.72
C SER A 505 -5.30 30.03 23.51
N VAL A 506 -6.49 29.48 23.70
CA VAL A 506 -7.33 28.89 22.66
C VAL A 506 -8.55 29.77 22.47
N LYS A 507 -8.92 30.05 21.22
CA LYS A 507 -10.15 30.73 20.83
C LYS A 507 -10.96 29.82 19.91
N ALA A 508 -12.19 29.50 20.30
CA ALA A 508 -13.11 28.71 19.49
C ALA A 508 -13.76 29.59 18.40
N LEU A 509 -13.69 29.16 17.15
CA LEU A 509 -14.21 29.88 15.99
C LEU A 509 -15.22 28.99 15.27
N HIS A 510 -16.50 29.22 15.50
CA HIS A 510 -17.55 28.48 14.78
C HIS A 510 -17.50 28.80 13.29
N THR A 511 -17.48 27.75 12.48
CA THR A 511 -17.37 27.77 11.01
C THR A 511 -18.37 26.82 10.38
N PRO A 512 -19.69 26.98 10.63
CA PRO A 512 -20.71 26.09 10.08
C PRO A 512 -20.66 26.13 8.56
N CYS A 513 -20.62 24.96 7.92
CA CYS A 513 -20.93 24.75 6.50
C CYS A 513 -20.67 23.28 6.12
N HIS A 514 -19.45 22.80 6.38
CA HIS A 514 -19.12 21.39 6.15
C HIS A 514 -20.03 20.49 6.99
N THR A 515 -20.05 20.78 8.30
CA THR A 515 -21.15 20.45 9.20
C THR A 515 -21.64 21.72 9.89
N GLN A 516 -22.85 21.66 10.45
CA GLN A 516 -23.43 22.78 11.21
C GLN A 516 -22.79 22.96 12.60
N ASP A 517 -22.08 21.95 13.10
CA ASP A 517 -21.39 21.99 14.38
C ASP A 517 -19.86 22.19 14.26
N SER A 518 -19.37 22.56 13.07
CA SER A 518 -17.95 22.78 12.81
C SER A 518 -17.37 23.95 13.62
N ILE A 519 -16.28 23.69 14.34
CA ILE A 519 -15.50 24.66 15.13
C ILE A 519 -14.02 24.53 14.75
N CYS A 520 -13.42 25.66 14.38
CA CYS A 520 -11.97 25.80 14.27
C CYS A 520 -11.38 26.30 15.60
N TYR A 521 -10.18 25.85 15.95
CA TYR A 521 -9.49 26.27 17.18
C TYR A 521 -8.25 27.06 16.85
N TYR A 522 -8.29 28.38 17.10
CA TYR A 522 -7.12 29.24 16.99
C TYR A 522 -6.36 29.22 18.30
N MET A 523 -5.07 28.91 18.26
CA MET A 523 -4.21 28.81 19.44
C MET A 523 -3.01 29.74 19.31
N GLN A 524 -2.66 30.39 20.42
CA GLN A 524 -1.51 31.29 20.50
C GLN A 524 -0.65 30.95 21.71
N ASP A 525 0.66 31.00 21.52
CA ASP A 525 1.66 30.92 22.57
C ASP A 525 2.82 31.87 22.24
N GLY A 526 2.89 33.01 22.94
CA GLY A 526 3.79 34.11 22.59
C GLY A 526 3.51 34.60 21.16
N ASP A 527 4.55 34.62 20.32
CA ASP A 527 4.45 35.00 18.92
C ASP A 527 3.95 33.87 18.01
N GLU A 528 3.95 32.62 18.47
CA GLU A 528 3.47 31.47 17.69
C GLU A 528 1.95 31.42 17.63
N LYS A 529 1.42 31.25 16.41
CA LYS A 529 -0.02 31.26 16.10
C LYS A 529 -0.34 30.08 15.20
N VAL A 530 -1.31 29.26 15.60
CA VAL A 530 -1.78 28.13 14.80
C VAL A 530 -3.30 28.08 14.78
N VAL A 531 -3.88 27.47 13.76
CA VAL A 531 -5.31 27.20 13.71
C VAL A 531 -5.58 25.78 13.23
N PHE A 532 -6.38 25.05 14.00
CA PHE A 532 -6.89 23.73 13.65
C PHE A 532 -8.25 23.88 12.98
N THR A 533 -8.34 23.52 11.70
CA THR A 533 -9.46 23.92 10.84
C THR A 533 -10.43 22.79 10.51
N GLY A 534 -10.12 21.56 10.93
CA GLY A 534 -10.86 20.36 10.55
C GLY A 534 -11.10 20.35 9.05
N ASP A 535 -12.36 20.21 8.67
CA ASP A 535 -12.79 20.15 7.28
C ASP A 535 -13.35 21.48 6.75
N THR A 536 -13.16 22.59 7.47
CA THR A 536 -13.52 23.92 6.97
C THR A 536 -12.52 24.39 5.90
N LEU A 537 -11.25 24.52 6.29
CA LEU A 537 -10.14 24.95 5.43
C LEU A 537 -9.12 23.81 5.31
N PHE A 538 -8.76 23.46 4.07
CA PHE A 538 -7.61 22.64 3.73
C PHE A 538 -6.55 23.51 3.07
N ILE A 539 -5.30 23.03 3.00
CA ILE A 539 -4.29 23.68 2.16
C ILE A 539 -4.79 23.67 0.70
N ALA A 540 -4.89 24.86 0.10
CA ALA A 540 -5.46 25.15 -1.21
C ALA A 540 -6.90 24.66 -1.44
N GLY A 541 -7.73 24.51 -0.41
CA GLY A 541 -9.11 24.07 -0.60
C GLY A 541 -10.01 24.22 0.61
N CYS A 542 -11.26 23.77 0.47
CA CYS A 542 -12.24 23.77 1.56
C CYS A 542 -13.06 22.48 1.57
N GLY A 543 -13.77 22.25 2.68
CA GLY A 543 -14.75 21.20 2.84
C GLY A 543 -15.82 21.19 1.75
N ARG A 544 -16.43 20.03 1.55
CA ARG A 544 -17.72 19.96 0.84
C ARG A 544 -18.81 20.50 1.75
N PHE A 545 -19.82 21.13 1.16
CA PHE A 545 -20.92 21.74 1.90
C PHE A 545 -21.99 20.68 2.14
N PHE A 546 -21.75 19.73 3.04
CA PHE A 546 -22.69 18.63 3.28
C PHE A 546 -23.95 19.12 3.99
N GLU A 547 -23.79 20.00 4.97
CA GLU A 547 -24.90 20.50 5.80
C GLU A 547 -25.12 22.01 5.66
N GLY A 548 -24.45 22.66 4.71
CA GLY A 548 -24.46 24.11 4.59
C GLY A 548 -24.37 24.60 3.16
N ASN A 549 -24.10 25.89 2.99
CA ASN A 549 -24.14 26.59 1.72
C ASN A 549 -22.94 27.53 1.50
N ALA A 550 -22.90 28.14 0.31
CA ALA A 550 -21.80 29.01 -0.10
C ALA A 550 -21.69 30.29 0.75
N GLN A 551 -22.81 30.82 1.26
CA GLN A 551 -22.80 31.99 2.14
C GLN A 551 -22.11 31.66 3.46
N GLU A 552 -22.45 30.51 4.02
CA GLU A 552 -21.83 30.00 5.24
C GLU A 552 -20.34 29.71 5.06
N MET A 553 -19.93 29.03 3.98
CA MET A 553 -18.50 28.80 3.71
C MET A 553 -17.74 30.11 3.43
N HIS A 554 -18.36 31.06 2.72
CA HIS A 554 -17.77 32.37 2.48
C HIS A 554 -17.49 33.08 3.81
N LYS A 555 -18.49 33.12 4.70
CA LYS A 555 -18.34 33.66 6.05
C LYS A 555 -17.26 32.93 6.85
N ALA A 556 -17.26 31.60 6.84
CA ALA A 556 -16.27 30.80 7.54
C ALA A 556 -14.83 31.10 7.08
N LEU A 557 -14.59 31.14 5.78
CA LEU A 557 -13.24 31.31 5.23
C LEU A 557 -12.80 32.78 5.16
N ASN A 558 -13.64 33.66 4.59
CA ASN A 558 -13.24 35.02 4.22
C ASN A 558 -13.59 36.08 5.27
N GLU A 559 -14.48 35.77 6.23
CA GLU A 559 -14.76 36.66 7.37
C GLU A 559 -14.08 36.12 8.63
N THR A 560 -14.40 34.88 9.03
CA THR A 560 -13.91 34.30 10.28
C THR A 560 -12.42 33.95 10.21
N LEU A 561 -12.00 33.01 9.35
CA LEU A 561 -10.62 32.55 9.30
C LEU A 561 -9.66 33.58 8.69
N ALA A 562 -10.08 34.31 7.66
CA ALA A 562 -9.26 35.36 7.05
C ALA A 562 -9.02 36.57 7.97
N SER A 563 -9.81 36.74 9.04
CA SER A 563 -9.56 37.76 10.08
C SER A 563 -8.40 37.41 11.01
N LEU A 564 -7.93 36.16 10.99
CA LEU A 564 -6.75 35.76 11.76
C LEU A 564 -5.47 36.38 11.17
N PRO A 565 -4.42 36.57 12.00
CA PRO A 565 -3.13 37.06 11.52
C PRO A 565 -2.57 36.19 10.38
N ASP A 566 -1.99 36.84 9.38
CA ASP A 566 -1.51 36.16 8.16
C ASP A 566 -0.42 35.11 8.45
N ASP A 567 0.37 35.28 9.50
CA ASP A 567 1.42 34.35 9.94
C ASP A 567 0.88 33.12 10.71
N THR A 568 -0.44 33.00 10.88
CA THR A 568 -1.07 31.86 11.57
C THR A 568 -0.94 30.58 10.75
N LYS A 569 -0.24 29.56 11.28
CA LYS A 569 -0.05 28.26 10.61
C LYS A 569 -1.35 27.45 10.59
N VAL A 570 -1.65 26.80 9.47
CA VAL A 570 -2.89 26.03 9.26
C VAL A 570 -2.67 24.53 9.46
N TYR A 571 -3.51 23.90 10.27
CA TYR A 571 -3.54 22.46 10.56
C TYR A 571 -4.92 21.88 10.20
N PRO A 572 -5.08 21.33 8.98
CA PRO A 572 -6.36 20.84 8.49
C PRO A 572 -6.66 19.40 8.91
N GLY A 573 -7.90 18.95 8.71
CA GLY A 573 -8.34 17.59 9.00
C GLY A 573 -7.72 16.50 8.11
N HIS A 574 -7.41 16.83 6.85
CA HIS A 574 -6.92 15.88 5.85
C HIS A 574 -5.76 16.38 5.00
N GLU A 575 -4.96 15.45 4.51
CA GLU A 575 -3.94 15.64 3.47
C GLU A 575 -4.57 15.57 2.07
N TYR A 576 -5.34 16.60 1.70
CA TYR A 576 -5.93 16.77 0.36
C TYR A 576 -5.11 17.68 -0.57
N THR A 577 -3.97 18.19 -0.12
CA THR A 577 -3.23 19.29 -0.75
C THR A 577 -2.90 19.01 -2.21
N LYS A 578 -2.41 17.80 -2.54
CA LYS A 578 -2.13 17.41 -3.95
C LYS A 578 -3.36 17.46 -4.85
N SER A 579 -4.53 17.06 -4.35
CA SER A 579 -5.77 17.10 -5.13
C SER A 579 -6.28 18.52 -5.29
N ASN A 580 -6.17 19.30 -4.22
CA ASN A 580 -6.56 20.71 -4.15
C ASN A 580 -5.71 21.57 -5.08
N VAL A 581 -4.38 21.43 -5.05
CA VAL A 581 -3.45 22.12 -5.96
C VAL A 581 -3.76 21.82 -7.42
N LYS A 582 -4.08 20.58 -7.77
CA LYS A 582 -4.49 20.24 -9.16
C LYS A 582 -5.73 21.02 -9.59
N PHE A 583 -6.67 21.24 -8.68
CA PHE A 583 -7.84 22.10 -8.95
C PHE A 583 -7.41 23.56 -9.06
N CYS A 584 -6.63 24.06 -8.11
CA CYS A 584 -6.13 25.44 -8.12
C CYS A 584 -5.38 25.76 -9.41
N LEU A 585 -4.47 24.90 -9.88
CA LEU A 585 -3.79 25.04 -11.17
C LEU A 585 -4.75 25.01 -12.37
N ALA A 586 -5.80 24.19 -12.31
CA ALA A 586 -6.84 24.20 -13.33
C ALA A 586 -7.63 25.51 -13.31
N VAL A 587 -7.58 26.31 -12.24
CA VAL A 587 -8.27 27.60 -12.09
C VAL A 587 -7.30 28.77 -12.29
N SER A 588 -6.30 28.95 -11.45
CA SER A 588 -5.28 30.00 -11.49
C SER A 588 -3.87 29.42 -11.64
N GLN A 589 -3.00 30.11 -12.38
CA GLN A 589 -1.60 29.75 -12.59
C GLN A 589 -0.67 30.71 -11.84
N SER A 590 -1.13 31.24 -10.70
CA SER A 590 -0.38 32.18 -9.87
C SER A 590 0.91 31.51 -9.35
N GLU A 591 1.97 32.32 -9.16
CA GLU A 591 3.25 31.83 -8.63
C GLU A 591 3.11 31.16 -7.24
N PRO A 592 2.28 31.64 -6.30
CA PRO A 592 2.01 30.94 -5.04
C PRO A 592 1.50 29.51 -5.25
N ILE A 593 0.53 29.29 -6.16
CA ILE A 593 -0.02 27.96 -6.43
C ILE A 593 1.05 27.02 -7.02
N LYS A 594 1.92 27.51 -7.90
CA LYS A 594 3.03 26.70 -8.46
C LYS A 594 4.07 26.33 -7.40
N LYS A 595 4.41 27.26 -6.50
CA LYS A 595 5.31 26.97 -5.37
C LYS A 595 4.70 25.92 -4.46
N LEU A 596 3.40 26.03 -4.17
CA LEU A 596 2.67 25.03 -3.41
C LEU A 596 2.64 23.66 -4.13
N GLU A 597 2.50 23.62 -5.46
CA GLU A 597 2.62 22.38 -6.23
C GLU A 597 3.99 21.72 -6.09
N ALA A 598 5.06 22.49 -6.26
CA ALA A 598 6.42 22.00 -6.10
C ALA A 598 6.64 21.43 -4.68
N TYR A 599 6.17 22.17 -3.67
CA TYR A 599 6.25 21.73 -2.28
C TYR A 599 5.46 20.45 -2.03
N ALA A 600 4.19 20.40 -2.45
CA ALA A 600 3.33 19.24 -2.28
C ALA A 600 3.86 18.00 -3.02
N ASN A 601 4.55 18.16 -4.15
CA ASN A 601 5.16 17.04 -4.86
C ASN A 601 6.37 16.44 -4.13
N GLN A 602 7.10 17.27 -3.38
CA GLN A 602 8.31 16.85 -2.65
C GLN A 602 7.99 16.34 -1.24
N HIS A 603 6.86 16.73 -0.66
CA HIS A 603 6.50 16.41 0.72
C HIS A 603 5.25 15.54 0.78
N GLN A 604 5.24 14.57 1.69
CA GLN A 604 4.05 13.74 1.95
C GLN A 604 3.04 14.44 2.86
N GLN A 605 3.49 15.40 3.65
CA GLN A 605 2.72 16.08 4.69
C GLN A 605 2.92 17.59 4.55
N THR A 606 1.83 18.34 4.57
CA THR A 606 1.80 19.78 4.27
C THR A 606 1.23 20.64 5.40
N GLN A 607 0.58 20.03 6.38
CA GLN A 607 0.03 20.69 7.57
C GLN A 607 1.11 21.40 8.40
N GLY A 608 0.78 22.57 8.96
CA GLY A 608 1.70 23.37 9.77
C GLY A 608 2.84 24.03 9.00
N LYS A 609 2.81 24.00 7.66
CA LYS A 609 3.83 24.60 6.77
C LYS A 609 3.35 25.84 6.03
N PHE A 610 2.04 25.98 5.89
CA PHE A 610 1.38 27.10 5.24
C PHE A 610 0.55 27.87 6.25
N THR A 611 0.33 29.14 5.94
CA THR A 611 -0.30 30.11 6.83
C THR A 611 -1.62 30.62 6.26
N ILE A 612 -2.43 31.29 7.10
CA ILE A 612 -3.65 31.97 6.66
C ILE A 612 -3.34 32.99 5.55
N GLY A 613 -2.19 33.66 5.59
CA GLY A 613 -1.74 34.56 4.53
C GLY A 613 -1.48 33.85 3.20
N ASP A 614 -0.87 32.65 3.25
CA ASP A 614 -0.59 31.85 2.03
C ASP A 614 -1.87 31.37 1.34
N GLU A 615 -2.96 31.15 2.09
CA GLU A 615 -4.24 30.68 1.56
C GLU A 615 -5.10 31.79 0.93
N LYS A 616 -4.68 33.06 1.03
CA LYS A 616 -5.37 34.21 0.41
C LYS A 616 -4.88 34.43 -1.02
N ASP A 617 -5.64 33.98 -2.01
CA ASP A 617 -5.35 34.26 -3.44
C ASP A 617 -6.49 35.08 -4.10
N PRO A 618 -6.28 36.39 -4.38
CA PRO A 618 -7.28 37.23 -5.05
C PRO A 618 -7.42 36.94 -6.55
N GLU A 619 -6.58 36.11 -7.16
CA GLU A 619 -6.64 35.78 -8.58
C GLU A 619 -7.65 34.68 -8.90
N ILE A 620 -7.96 33.81 -7.93
CA ILE A 620 -8.78 32.62 -8.16
C ILE A 620 -10.23 32.97 -8.52
N GLN A 621 -10.74 34.10 -8.02
CA GLN A 621 -12.10 34.60 -8.32
C GLN A 621 -12.28 35.03 -9.78
N LYS A 622 -11.21 35.52 -10.44
CA LYS A 622 -11.26 36.08 -11.81
C LYS A 622 -11.80 35.07 -12.83
N LYS A 623 -11.62 33.78 -12.58
CA LYS A 623 -12.04 32.71 -13.49
C LYS A 623 -13.52 32.35 -13.44
N THR A 624 -14.21 32.72 -12.37
CA THR A 624 -15.64 32.43 -12.25
C THR A 624 -16.49 33.34 -13.13
N GLY A 625 -15.95 34.50 -13.54
CA GLY A 625 -16.71 35.55 -14.23
C GLY A 625 -17.74 36.25 -13.34
N LYS A 626 -17.71 35.99 -12.03
CA LYS A 626 -18.62 36.53 -11.03
C LYS A 626 -17.91 37.55 -10.14
N SER A 627 -18.66 38.52 -9.66
CA SER A 627 -18.18 39.58 -8.75
C SER A 627 -18.67 39.43 -7.32
N ASP A 628 -19.81 38.75 -7.11
CA ASP A 628 -20.33 38.50 -5.78
C ASP A 628 -19.53 37.36 -5.09
N PRO A 629 -18.93 37.59 -3.91
CA PRO A 629 -18.07 36.61 -3.25
C PRO A 629 -18.76 35.28 -2.89
N VAL A 630 -20.05 35.32 -2.56
CA VAL A 630 -20.84 34.11 -2.24
C VAL A 630 -21.09 33.31 -3.52
N GLU A 631 -21.43 33.99 -4.61
CA GLU A 631 -21.57 33.31 -5.89
C GLU A 631 -20.26 32.77 -6.46
N VAL A 632 -19.14 33.47 -6.23
CA VAL A 632 -17.78 32.99 -6.55
C VAL A 632 -17.49 31.70 -5.78
N MET A 633 -17.78 31.68 -4.46
CA MET A 633 -17.61 30.51 -3.61
C MET A 633 -18.43 29.32 -4.13
N ALA A 634 -19.71 29.55 -4.45
CA ALA A 634 -20.59 28.53 -5.03
C ALA A 634 -20.03 27.98 -6.35
N ALA A 635 -19.60 28.86 -7.25
CA ALA A 635 -19.06 28.47 -8.55
C ALA A 635 -17.77 27.65 -8.43
N LEU A 636 -16.81 28.08 -7.61
CA LEU A 636 -15.56 27.35 -7.38
C LEU A 636 -15.83 25.99 -6.74
N ARG A 637 -16.75 25.92 -5.77
CA ARG A 637 -17.13 24.67 -5.10
C ARG A 637 -17.71 23.66 -6.09
N GLU A 638 -18.62 24.10 -6.95
CA GLU A 638 -19.25 23.25 -7.96
C GLU A 638 -18.26 22.80 -9.04
N MET A 639 -17.34 23.68 -9.48
CA MET A 639 -16.26 23.29 -10.39
C MET A 639 -15.40 22.16 -9.80
N LYS A 640 -15.05 22.25 -8.51
CA LYS A 640 -14.27 21.21 -7.83
C LYS A 640 -15.06 19.92 -7.66
N ASN A 641 -16.34 20.02 -7.28
CA ASN A 641 -17.24 18.86 -7.17
C ASN A 641 -17.35 18.12 -8.51
N ALA A 642 -17.55 18.85 -9.61
CA ALA A 642 -17.63 18.26 -10.95
C ALA A 642 -16.35 17.51 -11.36
N ILE A 643 -15.17 18.04 -11.02
CA ILE A 643 -13.88 17.36 -11.28
C ILE A 643 -13.76 16.08 -10.44
N ASP A 644 -14.16 16.12 -9.16
CA ASP A 644 -14.14 14.97 -8.28
C ASP A 644 -15.13 13.89 -8.75
N THR A 645 -16.34 14.28 -9.17
CA THR A 645 -17.35 13.37 -9.75
C THR A 645 -16.90 12.80 -11.09
N LEU A 646 -16.26 13.59 -11.96
CA LEU A 646 -15.71 13.10 -13.23
C LEU A 646 -14.58 12.10 -12.98
N ARG A 647 -13.69 12.36 -12.01
CA ARG A 647 -12.64 11.41 -11.60
C ARG A 647 -13.22 10.12 -11.03
N GLN A 648 -14.28 10.22 -10.22
CA GLN A 648 -15.00 9.04 -9.72
C GLN A 648 -15.68 8.27 -10.85
N ARG A 649 -16.35 8.94 -11.79
CA ARG A 649 -16.98 8.33 -12.98
C ARG A 649 -15.96 7.72 -13.94
N VAL A 650 -14.79 8.32 -14.11
CA VAL A 650 -13.69 7.75 -14.92
C VAL A 650 -13.09 6.54 -14.21
N ARG A 651 -12.89 6.58 -12.89
CA ARG A 651 -12.44 5.44 -12.08
C ARG A 651 -13.45 4.28 -12.08
N THR A 652 -14.75 4.55 -12.13
CA THR A 652 -15.78 3.51 -12.20
C THR A 652 -16.03 3.01 -13.62
N ARG A 653 -15.96 3.86 -14.66
CA ARG A 653 -16.18 3.46 -16.08
C ARG A 653 -14.94 2.87 -16.78
N HIS A 654 -13.71 3.17 -16.33
CA HIS A 654 -12.48 2.66 -16.92
C HIS A 654 -11.77 1.62 -16.03
N LYS A 655 -12.52 0.69 -15.43
CA LYS A 655 -11.95 -0.43 -14.67
C LYS A 655 -11.06 -1.38 -15.50
N ASN A 656 -11.06 -1.31 -16.84
CA ASN A 656 -10.36 -2.27 -17.72
C ASN A 656 -9.63 -1.69 -18.95
N LYS A 657 -9.26 -0.41 -19.02
CA LYS A 657 -8.36 0.09 -20.08
C LYS A 657 -7.40 1.16 -19.57
N GLU A 658 -6.10 0.97 -19.84
CA GLU A 658 -5.05 1.94 -19.59
C GLU A 658 -5.31 3.26 -20.34
N LEU A 659 -5.33 4.36 -19.61
CA LEU A 659 -5.12 5.70 -20.16
C LEU A 659 -3.63 6.02 -20.04
N LYS A 660 -2.95 6.13 -21.18
CA LYS A 660 -1.54 6.58 -21.26
C LYS A 660 -1.43 8.02 -20.77
N SER A 661 -0.53 8.25 -19.83
CA SER A 661 -0.19 9.58 -19.30
C SER A 661 0.67 10.36 -20.31
N SER A 662 0.03 10.99 -21.28
CA SER A 662 0.59 12.13 -22.03
C SER A 662 -0.50 12.80 -22.87
N ARG A 663 -1.58 13.26 -22.23
CA ARG A 663 -2.55 14.25 -22.75
C ARG A 663 -3.61 14.52 -21.68
N THR A 664 -3.33 15.43 -20.76
CA THR A 664 -4.34 15.93 -19.81
C THR A 664 -4.45 17.45 -19.79
N VAL A 665 -4.08 18.12 -20.88
CA VAL A 665 -4.63 19.42 -21.29
C VAL A 665 -4.60 19.53 -22.81
N ILE A 666 -5.43 18.76 -23.52
CA ILE A 666 -6.06 19.20 -24.78
C ILE A 666 -7.42 18.53 -24.79
N ALA A 667 -8.49 19.31 -24.93
CA ALA A 667 -9.81 18.80 -25.26
C ALA A 667 -9.69 17.68 -26.31
N CYS A 668 -10.35 16.54 -26.10
CA CYS A 668 -10.45 15.51 -27.12
C CYS A 668 -10.85 16.17 -28.45
N SER A 669 -9.95 16.10 -29.43
CA SER A 669 -10.10 16.65 -30.78
C SER A 669 -11.29 16.06 -31.54
N HIS A 670 -11.99 15.08 -30.97
CA HIS A 670 -13.24 14.53 -31.48
C HIS A 670 -14.49 15.37 -31.11
N CYS A 671 -14.39 16.30 -30.15
CA CYS A 671 -15.52 17.16 -29.75
C CYS A 671 -15.47 18.59 -30.34
N ARG A 672 -14.47 18.92 -31.18
CA ARG A 672 -14.32 20.26 -31.80
C ARG A 672 -14.64 20.32 -33.30
N SER A 673 -15.01 19.22 -33.96
CA SER A 673 -15.23 19.20 -35.43
C SER A 673 -16.68 19.27 -35.90
N ARG A 674 -17.66 19.59 -35.04
CA ARG A 674 -19.04 19.81 -35.50
C ARG A 674 -19.64 21.10 -34.97
N LYS A 675 -19.18 22.21 -35.55
CA LYS A 675 -20.03 23.37 -35.85
C LYS A 675 -19.55 24.02 -37.16
N THR A 676 -20.09 23.54 -38.27
CA THR A 676 -20.48 24.39 -39.41
C THR A 676 -21.68 23.75 -40.08
N ARG A 677 -22.80 24.48 -40.07
CA ARG A 677 -23.87 24.41 -41.07
C ARG A 677 -23.25 24.49 -42.48
N CYS A 678 -23.75 23.70 -43.41
CA CYS A 678 -24.24 24.15 -44.71
C CYS A 678 -24.99 23.00 -45.39
N ASP A 679 -26.09 23.38 -46.01
CA ASP A 679 -27.04 22.56 -46.77
C ASP A 679 -26.47 22.02 -48.09
N ASP A 680 -27.32 21.24 -48.73
CA ASP A 680 -27.44 20.98 -50.16
C ASP A 680 -26.71 19.80 -50.82
N SER A 681 -27.51 18.74 -50.99
CA SER A 681 -27.98 18.24 -52.30
C SER A 681 -27.02 17.49 -53.23
N SER A 682 -27.59 16.40 -53.79
CA SER A 682 -27.32 15.86 -55.14
C SER A 682 -26.02 15.03 -55.28
N ILE A 683 -25.91 13.95 -56.06
CA ILE A 683 -26.76 13.34 -57.08
C ILE A 683 -26.12 11.98 -57.47
N ASN A 684 -26.96 11.01 -57.85
CA ASN A 684 -26.79 9.86 -58.78
C ASN A 684 -25.60 8.89 -58.61
N GLY A 685 -25.74 7.57 -58.83
CA GLY A 685 -26.85 6.79 -59.36
C GLY A 685 -26.31 5.52 -60.04
N LEU A 686 -27.25 4.60 -60.30
CA LEU A 686 -27.27 3.58 -61.37
C LEU A 686 -26.46 2.30 -61.10
N GLN A 687 -27.10 1.15 -60.82
CA GLN A 687 -27.78 0.21 -61.77
C GLN A 687 -26.74 -0.68 -62.49
N ASP A 688 -26.86 -1.99 -62.68
CA ASP A 688 -27.99 -2.91 -62.85
C ASP A 688 -27.52 -4.39 -62.71
N GLU A 689 -28.49 -5.30 -62.46
CA GLU A 689 -28.70 -6.65 -63.09
C GLU A 689 -27.64 -7.77 -62.92
N GLU A 690 -27.94 -9.07 -62.84
CA GLU A 690 -29.18 -9.88 -62.81
C GLU A 690 -28.78 -11.33 -62.43
N TYR A 691 -29.78 -12.09 -61.99
CA TYR A 691 -29.80 -13.48 -61.54
C TYR A 691 -29.53 -14.51 -62.66
N ASP A 692 -28.92 -15.67 -62.38
CA ASP A 692 -29.66 -16.96 -62.44
C ASP A 692 -28.91 -18.24 -61.98
N LEU A 693 -29.62 -18.98 -61.12
CA LEU A 693 -29.85 -20.43 -61.05
C LEU A 693 -28.71 -21.46 -60.85
N GLU A 694 -28.55 -21.83 -59.56
CA GLU A 694 -28.72 -23.17 -58.96
C GLU A 694 -28.24 -24.48 -59.63
N LYS A 695 -27.51 -25.25 -58.77
CA LYS A 695 -27.35 -26.74 -58.67
C LYS A 695 -26.35 -27.37 -59.65
N ARG A 696 -25.38 -28.19 -59.26
CA ARG A 696 -25.21 -29.20 -58.18
C ARG A 696 -23.70 -29.55 -58.17
N SER A 697 -23.01 -29.52 -57.04
CA SER A 697 -22.75 -30.65 -56.14
C SER A 697 -21.27 -31.04 -56.15
N THR A 698 -20.81 -31.43 -54.97
CA THR A 698 -19.58 -32.17 -54.61
C THR A 698 -18.26 -31.40 -54.64
N ALA A 699 -17.83 -31.15 -53.40
CA ALA A 699 -16.53 -30.73 -52.89
C ALA A 699 -15.30 -31.23 -53.68
N GLU A 700 -14.32 -30.34 -53.86
CA GLU A 700 -12.97 -30.50 -53.29
C GLU A 700 -12.14 -29.20 -53.44
N ASP A 701 -11.51 -28.84 -52.31
CA ASP A 701 -10.47 -27.85 -52.01
C ASP A 701 -9.75 -27.05 -53.13
N ARG A 702 -9.67 -25.71 -52.95
CA ARG A 702 -8.44 -24.96 -52.56
C ARG A 702 -8.58 -23.44 -52.76
N MET A 703 -8.25 -22.68 -51.69
CA MET A 703 -7.71 -21.28 -51.64
C MET A 703 -8.51 -20.18 -52.34
N ASN A 704 -8.78 -18.99 -51.81
CA ASN A 704 -8.36 -18.25 -50.63
C ASN A 704 -9.31 -17.04 -50.56
N CYS A 705 -10.00 -16.81 -49.44
CA CYS A 705 -10.43 -15.45 -49.07
C CYS A 705 -10.22 -15.29 -47.56
N THR A 706 -9.42 -14.29 -47.27
CA THR A 706 -8.74 -14.00 -46.00
C THR A 706 -9.52 -12.97 -45.18
N LEU A 707 -9.61 -13.25 -43.86
CA LEU A 707 -9.87 -12.37 -42.69
C LEU A 707 -11.15 -12.70 -41.88
N PRO A 708 -11.09 -12.65 -40.52
CA PRO A 708 -11.06 -13.89 -39.74
C PRO A 708 -12.28 -14.06 -38.83
N TRP A 709 -13.23 -14.90 -39.25
CA TRP A 709 -14.12 -15.60 -38.33
C TRP A 709 -13.77 -17.08 -38.39
N LYS A 710 -12.73 -17.46 -37.66
CA LYS A 710 -12.38 -18.86 -37.38
C LYS A 710 -12.07 -19.02 -35.91
N GLU A 711 -13.13 -19.16 -35.14
CA GLU A 711 -13.34 -20.27 -34.20
C GLU A 711 -14.79 -20.13 -33.70
N PRO A 712 -15.65 -21.17 -33.76
CA PRO A 712 -16.85 -21.18 -32.96
C PRO A 712 -16.41 -21.13 -31.50
N ASP A 713 -16.88 -20.16 -30.72
CA ASP A 713 -16.57 -20.02 -29.29
C ASP A 713 -16.68 -21.41 -28.61
N VAL A 714 -15.53 -22.02 -28.30
CA VAL A 714 -15.43 -23.33 -27.63
C VAL A 714 -16.27 -23.35 -26.35
N LEU A 715 -16.37 -22.19 -25.69
CA LEU A 715 -17.23 -21.98 -24.52
C LEU A 715 -18.72 -22.13 -24.85
N HIS A 716 -19.17 -21.61 -25.99
CA HIS A 716 -20.57 -21.63 -26.38
C HIS A 716 -21.03 -23.06 -26.74
N SER A 717 -20.16 -23.85 -27.38
CA SER A 717 -20.42 -25.27 -27.63
C SER A 717 -20.38 -26.11 -26.35
N LEU A 718 -19.43 -25.86 -25.44
CA LEU A 718 -19.32 -26.57 -24.15
C LEU A 718 -20.52 -26.30 -23.24
N VAL A 719 -21.04 -25.06 -23.21
CA VAL A 719 -22.24 -24.71 -22.43
C VAL A 719 -23.49 -25.40 -22.97
N TYR A 720 -23.60 -25.54 -24.30
CA TYR A 720 -24.67 -26.33 -24.91
C TYR A 720 -24.55 -27.82 -24.66
N GLU A 721 -23.34 -28.38 -24.68
CA GLU A 721 -23.06 -29.78 -24.34
C GLU A 721 -23.41 -30.10 -22.89
N GLN A 722 -23.23 -29.13 -21.99
CA GLN A 722 -23.58 -29.28 -20.57
C GLN A 722 -25.06 -29.03 -20.29
N ARG A 723 -25.81 -28.44 -21.24
CA ARG A 723 -27.25 -28.14 -21.10
C ARG A 723 -28.05 -29.35 -20.62
N ASP A 724 -27.86 -30.48 -21.28
CA ASP A 724 -28.66 -31.67 -20.98
C ASP A 724 -28.31 -32.28 -19.61
N LYS A 725 -27.16 -31.90 -19.01
CA LYS A 725 -26.74 -32.30 -17.66
C LYS A 725 -27.29 -31.41 -16.54
N TRP A 726 -27.49 -30.11 -16.79
CA TRP A 726 -28.01 -29.18 -15.77
C TRP A 726 -29.50 -28.86 -15.92
N ALA A 727 -30.06 -29.00 -17.13
CA ALA A 727 -31.46 -28.69 -17.43
C ALA A 727 -32.43 -29.84 -17.10
N ASP A 728 -31.89 -31.03 -16.79
CA ASP A 728 -32.57 -32.22 -16.26
C ASP A 728 -33.95 -32.46 -16.88
N THR A 729 -33.97 -33.03 -18.08
CA THR A 729 -35.21 -33.15 -18.88
C THR A 729 -36.09 -34.33 -18.48
N ASN A 730 -35.65 -35.24 -17.60
CA ASN A 730 -36.42 -36.42 -17.19
C ASN A 730 -35.98 -36.93 -15.81
N SER A 731 -36.71 -36.62 -14.74
CA SER A 731 -37.09 -37.60 -13.69
C SER A 731 -37.82 -36.92 -12.53
N GLU A 732 -39.03 -37.38 -12.24
CA GLU A 732 -39.82 -37.10 -11.03
C GLU A 732 -39.27 -37.83 -9.78
N SER A 733 -37.96 -38.04 -9.67
CA SER A 733 -37.35 -38.76 -8.53
C SER A 733 -36.48 -37.85 -7.66
N GLU A 734 -37.12 -37.35 -6.60
CA GLU A 734 -36.65 -37.10 -5.22
C GLU A 734 -35.16 -36.89 -4.91
N GLY A 735 -34.88 -35.77 -4.21
CA GLY A 735 -33.80 -35.66 -3.21
C GLY A 735 -32.68 -34.66 -3.52
N GLN A 736 -32.69 -33.51 -2.81
CA GLN A 736 -31.58 -32.58 -2.48
C GLN A 736 -30.25 -32.77 -3.25
N ARG A 737 -30.26 -32.64 -4.58
CA ARG A 737 -29.00 -32.43 -5.31
C ARG A 737 -28.67 -30.94 -5.26
N PRO A 738 -27.47 -30.56 -4.76
CA PRO A 738 -27.10 -29.16 -4.66
C PRO A 738 -27.14 -28.51 -6.04
N TRP A 739 -27.74 -27.33 -6.10
CA TRP A 739 -27.83 -26.57 -7.33
C TRP A 739 -26.42 -26.22 -7.85
N PRO A 740 -26.13 -26.42 -9.14
CA PRO A 740 -24.82 -26.10 -9.71
C PRO A 740 -24.70 -24.58 -9.93
N MET A 741 -24.61 -23.82 -8.85
CA MET A 741 -24.72 -22.35 -8.84
C MET A 741 -23.66 -21.68 -9.73
N ALA A 742 -22.43 -22.17 -9.70
CA ALA A 742 -21.35 -21.69 -10.57
C ALA A 742 -21.68 -21.86 -12.07
N THR A 743 -22.34 -22.95 -12.45
CA THR A 743 -22.78 -23.20 -13.83
C THR A 743 -23.89 -22.24 -14.23
N TYR A 744 -24.89 -22.03 -13.36
CA TYR A 744 -25.98 -21.09 -13.61
C TYR A 744 -25.49 -19.64 -13.75
N GLN A 745 -24.58 -19.21 -12.87
CA GLN A 745 -23.93 -17.90 -12.93
C GLN A 745 -23.09 -17.73 -14.20
N ALA A 746 -22.34 -18.76 -14.61
CA ALA A 746 -21.54 -18.72 -15.84
C ALA A 746 -22.42 -18.55 -17.09
N ILE A 747 -23.57 -19.24 -17.16
CA ILE A 747 -24.55 -19.09 -18.25
C ILE A 747 -25.12 -17.68 -18.27
N LEU A 748 -25.53 -17.14 -17.12
CA LEU A 748 -26.06 -15.78 -17.01
C LEU A 748 -25.02 -14.73 -17.45
N LEU A 749 -23.77 -14.91 -17.04
CA LEU A 749 -22.66 -14.02 -17.41
C LEU A 749 -22.38 -14.07 -18.92
N GLN A 750 -22.44 -15.24 -19.55
CA GLN A 750 -22.31 -15.38 -20.99
C GLN A 750 -23.42 -14.63 -21.74
N ILE A 751 -24.68 -14.72 -21.27
CA ILE A 751 -25.81 -13.99 -21.84
C ILE A 751 -25.60 -12.48 -21.70
N ILE A 752 -25.13 -12.01 -20.54
CA ILE A 752 -24.78 -10.61 -20.31
C ILE A 752 -23.68 -10.15 -21.27
N PHE A 753 -22.63 -10.94 -21.47
CA PHE A 753 -21.57 -10.61 -22.42
C PHE A 753 -22.04 -10.59 -23.87
N ALA A 754 -22.93 -11.50 -24.26
CA ALA A 754 -23.56 -11.48 -25.58
C ALA A 754 -24.35 -10.16 -25.79
N LEU A 755 -25.12 -9.73 -24.79
CA LEU A 755 -25.86 -8.46 -24.81
C LEU A 755 -24.95 -7.23 -24.90
N LEU A 756 -23.76 -7.28 -24.28
CA LEU A 756 -22.80 -6.18 -24.29
C LEU A 756 -21.98 -6.12 -25.58
N LYS A 757 -21.66 -7.26 -26.18
CA LYS A 757 -20.84 -7.36 -27.41
C LYS A 757 -21.64 -6.96 -28.66
N ASP A 758 -22.94 -7.22 -28.68
CA ASP A 758 -23.82 -6.91 -29.81
C ASP A 758 -24.37 -5.48 -29.76
N ALA A 759 -23.48 -4.50 -29.59
CA ALA A 759 -23.79 -3.08 -29.40
C ALA A 759 -24.41 -2.38 -30.63
N HIS A 760 -24.60 -3.11 -31.74
CA HIS A 760 -25.21 -2.63 -32.99
C HIS A 760 -26.49 -3.40 -33.39
N SER A 761 -27.03 -4.25 -32.51
CA SER A 761 -28.30 -4.92 -32.76
C SER A 761 -29.46 -3.92 -32.79
N GLU A 762 -30.36 -4.06 -33.77
CA GLU A 762 -31.54 -3.21 -33.93
C GLU A 762 -32.33 -3.14 -32.63
N VAL A 763 -32.43 -1.92 -32.12
CA VAL A 763 -33.26 -1.58 -30.98
C VAL A 763 -34.68 -1.43 -31.52
N ASP A 764 -35.60 -2.30 -31.10
CA ASP A 764 -37.01 -2.19 -31.47
C ASP A 764 -37.57 -0.84 -30.98
N ILE A 765 -38.69 -0.38 -31.54
CA ILE A 765 -39.41 0.89 -31.27
C ILE A 765 -39.77 1.10 -29.76
N ARG A 766 -39.43 0.15 -28.90
CA ARG A 766 -39.63 0.15 -27.44
C ARG A 766 -38.34 0.07 -26.61
N LEU A 767 -37.17 0.27 -27.21
CA LEU A 767 -35.86 0.33 -26.53
C LEU A 767 -35.37 -1.00 -25.90
N ALA A 768 -35.93 -2.15 -26.29
CA ALA A 768 -35.47 -3.47 -25.84
C ALA A 768 -34.42 -4.08 -26.80
N ARG A 769 -33.40 -4.75 -26.26
CA ARG A 769 -32.36 -5.42 -27.07
C ARG A 769 -32.81 -6.81 -27.52
N THR A 770 -32.49 -7.14 -28.77
CA THR A 770 -32.84 -8.44 -29.37
C THR A 770 -31.69 -9.41 -29.17
N LEU A 771 -31.91 -10.51 -28.45
CA LEU A 771 -30.90 -11.58 -28.28
C LEU A 771 -30.85 -12.48 -29.50
N HIS A 772 -29.65 -12.92 -29.89
CA HIS A 772 -29.48 -13.99 -30.88
C HIS A 772 -30.20 -15.28 -30.43
N THR A 773 -30.78 -16.03 -31.38
CA THR A 773 -31.65 -17.20 -31.15
C THR A 773 -31.04 -18.24 -30.20
N SER A 774 -29.71 -18.41 -30.22
CA SER A 774 -28.99 -19.30 -29.30
C SER A 774 -29.06 -18.82 -27.85
N CYS A 775 -28.62 -17.59 -27.57
CA CYS A 775 -28.63 -16.99 -26.24
C CYS A 775 -30.05 -16.86 -25.66
N SER A 776 -31.02 -16.55 -26.52
CA SER A 776 -32.45 -16.51 -26.16
C SER A 776 -32.95 -17.88 -25.65
N ARG A 777 -32.60 -18.97 -26.34
CA ARG A 777 -32.92 -20.34 -25.89
C ARG A 777 -32.25 -20.70 -24.57
N LEU A 778 -30.99 -20.34 -24.38
CA LEU A 778 -30.27 -20.59 -23.11
C LEU A 778 -30.90 -19.85 -21.93
N LEU A 779 -31.28 -18.58 -22.13
CA LEU A 779 -31.97 -17.78 -21.11
C LEU A 779 -33.32 -18.41 -20.72
N THR A 780 -34.14 -18.80 -21.70
CA THR A 780 -35.43 -19.45 -21.44
C THR A 780 -35.25 -20.78 -20.72
N THR A 781 -34.31 -21.63 -21.17
CA THR A 781 -34.05 -22.92 -20.51
C THR A 781 -33.56 -22.74 -19.08
N LEU A 782 -32.68 -21.76 -18.82
CA LEU A 782 -32.21 -21.47 -17.46
C LEU A 782 -33.34 -21.03 -16.53
N ILE A 783 -34.20 -20.11 -16.98
CA ILE A 783 -35.36 -19.63 -16.21
C ILE A 783 -36.34 -20.78 -15.94
N ASP A 784 -36.68 -21.57 -16.95
CA ASP A 784 -37.58 -22.72 -16.80
C ASP A 784 -37.03 -23.75 -15.81
N THR A 785 -35.73 -24.04 -15.86
CA THR A 785 -35.08 -24.94 -14.90
C THR A 785 -35.13 -24.37 -13.47
N CYS A 786 -34.86 -23.08 -13.28
CA CYS A 786 -34.91 -22.44 -11.96
C CYS A 786 -36.32 -22.46 -11.36
N LEU A 787 -37.35 -22.20 -12.17
CA LEU A 787 -38.76 -22.25 -11.77
C LEU A 787 -39.18 -23.68 -11.38
N ARG A 788 -38.82 -24.69 -12.19
CA ARG A 788 -39.14 -26.09 -11.89
C ARG A 788 -38.47 -26.60 -10.61
N LYS A 789 -37.27 -26.11 -10.31
CA LYS A 789 -36.53 -26.46 -9.08
C LYS A 789 -36.93 -25.63 -7.85
N ASN A 790 -37.97 -24.81 -7.93
CA ASN A 790 -38.42 -23.91 -6.86
C ASN A 790 -37.28 -23.05 -6.28
N MET A 791 -36.29 -22.68 -7.10
CA MET A 791 -35.06 -22.04 -6.62
C MET A 791 -35.28 -20.63 -6.06
N PHE A 792 -36.43 -20.01 -6.38
CA PHE A 792 -36.81 -18.70 -5.88
C PHE A 792 -37.70 -18.75 -4.64
N PHE A 793 -37.95 -19.94 -4.08
CA PHE A 793 -38.74 -20.14 -2.88
C PHE A 793 -37.83 -20.30 -1.66
N TYR A 794 -37.91 -19.37 -0.71
CA TYR A 794 -36.97 -19.31 0.42
C TYR A 794 -36.82 -20.61 1.22
N PRO A 795 -37.91 -21.33 1.56
CA PRO A 795 -37.78 -22.63 2.23
C PRO A 795 -36.99 -23.67 1.43
N GLU A 796 -37.09 -23.67 0.09
CA GLU A 796 -36.32 -24.59 -0.75
C GLU A 796 -34.84 -24.19 -0.87
N ILE A 797 -34.56 -22.88 -0.86
CA ILE A 797 -33.19 -22.34 -0.76
C ILE A 797 -32.53 -22.82 0.53
N LEU A 798 -33.25 -22.73 1.65
CA LEU A 798 -32.76 -23.18 2.94
C LEU A 798 -32.58 -24.70 2.98
N ALA A 799 -33.47 -25.45 2.32
CA ALA A 799 -33.40 -26.90 2.23
C ALA A 799 -32.16 -27.42 1.47
N GLN A 800 -31.41 -26.58 0.74
CA GLN A 800 -30.13 -26.96 0.11
C GLN A 800 -28.98 -27.14 1.11
N PHE A 801 -29.13 -26.63 2.33
CA PHE A 801 -28.07 -26.67 3.34
C PHE A 801 -28.45 -27.66 4.45
N SER A 802 -27.65 -28.71 4.64
CA SER A 802 -27.82 -29.61 5.79
C SER A 802 -27.31 -28.93 7.06
N ARG A 803 -28.24 -28.63 7.98
CA ARG A 803 -27.96 -27.90 9.24
C ARG A 803 -26.89 -28.58 10.12
N ASP A 804 -26.65 -29.87 9.95
CA ASP A 804 -25.71 -30.63 10.77
C ASP A 804 -24.27 -30.67 10.22
N SER A 805 -24.02 -30.17 8.99
CA SER A 805 -22.70 -30.31 8.34
C SER A 805 -22.03 -28.99 7.92
N VAL A 806 -22.78 -27.89 7.89
CA VAL A 806 -22.31 -26.58 7.41
C VAL A 806 -22.53 -25.52 8.49
N PRO A 807 -21.50 -24.78 8.93
CA PRO A 807 -21.68 -23.68 9.88
C PRO A 807 -22.66 -22.63 9.37
N ASP A 808 -23.49 -22.07 10.25
CA ASP A 808 -24.56 -21.11 9.93
C ASP A 808 -24.11 -19.95 9.02
N VAL A 809 -22.89 -19.45 9.21
CA VAL A 809 -22.31 -18.37 8.40
C VAL A 809 -22.25 -18.74 6.91
N PHE A 810 -21.89 -19.98 6.58
CA PHE A 810 -21.82 -20.43 5.19
C PHE A 810 -23.21 -20.70 4.59
N ILE A 811 -24.18 -21.07 5.42
CA ILE A 811 -25.59 -21.20 5.02
C ILE A 811 -26.12 -19.82 4.62
N TRP A 812 -25.88 -18.78 5.43
CA TRP A 812 -26.27 -17.40 5.13
C TRP A 812 -25.63 -16.87 3.84
N VAL A 813 -24.32 -17.08 3.66
CA VAL A 813 -23.61 -16.67 2.43
C VAL A 813 -24.21 -17.36 1.20
N GLY A 814 -24.50 -18.66 1.28
CA GLY A 814 -25.09 -19.42 0.18
C GLY A 814 -26.53 -19.00 -0.14
N ILE A 815 -27.34 -18.68 0.87
CA ILE A 815 -28.70 -18.12 0.69
C ILE A 815 -28.63 -16.79 -0.07
N GLU A 816 -27.74 -15.88 0.37
CA GLU A 816 -27.59 -14.58 -0.26
C GLU A 816 -27.01 -14.66 -1.69
N GLU A 817 -26.20 -15.68 -1.99
CA GLU A 817 -25.73 -15.96 -3.35
C GLU A 817 -26.90 -16.33 -4.29
N VAL A 818 -27.82 -17.19 -3.84
CA VAL A 818 -29.00 -17.60 -4.60
C VAL A 818 -29.94 -16.41 -4.85
N LYS A 819 -30.19 -15.59 -3.82
CA LYS A 819 -31.03 -14.37 -3.93
C LYS A 819 -30.47 -13.38 -4.96
N ARG A 820 -29.15 -13.12 -4.94
CA ARG A 820 -28.48 -12.24 -5.92
C ARG A 820 -28.58 -12.77 -7.33
N PHE A 821 -28.38 -14.07 -7.52
CA PHE A 821 -28.55 -14.72 -8.81
C PHE A 821 -29.98 -14.56 -9.35
N ALA A 822 -31.00 -14.79 -8.51
CA ALA A 822 -32.40 -14.66 -8.88
C ALA A 822 -32.77 -13.23 -9.33
N LEU A 823 -32.29 -12.21 -8.61
CA LEU A 823 -32.49 -10.80 -8.96
C LEU A 823 -31.79 -10.43 -10.28
N ALA A 824 -30.57 -10.91 -10.50
CA ALA A 824 -29.84 -10.68 -11.74
C ALA A 824 -30.54 -11.34 -12.95
N LEU A 825 -31.05 -12.57 -12.77
CA LEU A 825 -31.80 -13.29 -13.80
C LEU A 825 -33.12 -12.58 -14.14
N TYR A 826 -33.82 -12.03 -13.14
CA TYR A 826 -35.01 -11.19 -13.36
C TYR A 826 -34.70 -9.95 -14.21
N LYS A 827 -33.63 -9.20 -13.87
CA LYS A 827 -33.23 -8.00 -14.64
C LYS A 827 -32.88 -8.33 -16.09
N VAL A 828 -32.10 -9.38 -16.32
CA VAL A 828 -31.70 -9.81 -17.67
C VAL A 828 -32.92 -10.31 -18.45
N GLY A 829 -33.79 -11.10 -17.82
CA GLY A 829 -35.05 -11.56 -18.41
C GLY A 829 -36.03 -10.44 -18.76
N GLY A 830 -36.04 -9.35 -17.98
CA GLY A 830 -36.85 -8.16 -18.25
C GLY A 830 -36.30 -7.23 -19.34
N SER A 831 -34.98 -7.27 -19.58
CA SER A 831 -34.29 -6.38 -20.52
C SER A 831 -34.19 -6.93 -21.96
N CYS A 832 -34.59 -8.18 -22.17
CA CYS A 832 -34.46 -8.88 -23.45
C CYS A 832 -35.82 -9.18 -24.10
N HIS A 833 -35.93 -8.98 -25.43
CA HIS A 833 -37.08 -9.45 -26.19
C HIS A 833 -36.86 -10.88 -26.73
N ILE A 834 -37.80 -11.79 -26.51
CA ILE A 834 -37.79 -13.15 -27.07
C ILE A 834 -38.81 -13.24 -28.20
N GLN A 835 -38.33 -13.43 -29.44
CA GLN A 835 -39.19 -13.81 -30.55
C GLN A 835 -39.64 -15.27 -30.38
N CYS A 836 -40.85 -15.49 -29.86
CA CYS A 836 -41.51 -16.80 -29.97
C CYS A 836 -41.93 -17.05 -31.42
N LYS A 837 -41.09 -17.76 -32.19
CA LYS A 837 -41.56 -18.43 -33.41
C LYS A 837 -42.10 -19.81 -33.01
N ASN A 838 -43.42 -19.95 -33.15
CA ASN A 838 -44.22 -21.20 -33.17
C ASN A 838 -44.72 -21.75 -31.82
N GLY A 839 -45.95 -21.37 -31.47
CA GLY A 839 -46.87 -22.16 -30.64
C GLY A 839 -48.24 -22.22 -31.33
N PRO A 840 -49.00 -23.32 -31.22
CA PRO A 840 -50.20 -23.54 -32.03
C PRO A 840 -51.29 -22.50 -31.74
N ARG A 841 -51.84 -21.92 -32.81
CA ARG A 841 -53.05 -21.09 -32.80
C ARG A 841 -54.22 -21.96 -32.31
N ASN A 842 -54.63 -21.81 -31.05
CA ASN A 842 -56.01 -22.03 -30.61
C ASN A 842 -56.15 -21.69 -29.11
N SER A 843 -56.39 -20.41 -28.84
CA SER A 843 -57.11 -19.93 -27.66
C SER A 843 -57.41 -18.44 -27.90
N LEU A 844 -58.59 -18.15 -28.44
CA LEU A 844 -59.17 -16.81 -28.41
C LEU A 844 -59.39 -16.48 -26.93
N HIS A 845 -58.50 -15.70 -26.32
CA HIS A 845 -58.72 -14.78 -25.17
C HIS A 845 -57.37 -14.44 -24.48
N SER A 846 -56.48 -13.71 -25.15
CA SER A 846 -55.45 -12.87 -24.48
C SER A 846 -54.65 -12.06 -25.51
N ALA A 847 -55.28 -11.06 -26.13
CA ALA A 847 -54.53 -9.93 -26.67
C ALA A 847 -54.16 -9.04 -25.47
N ASN A 848 -52.90 -8.60 -25.36
CA ASN A 848 -52.35 -7.68 -24.33
C ASN A 848 -51.76 -8.23 -23.01
N ARG A 849 -51.13 -9.40 -22.94
CA ARG A 849 -50.16 -9.65 -21.85
C ARG A 849 -48.75 -9.94 -22.35
N ARG A 850 -47.88 -8.94 -22.18
CA ARG A 850 -46.44 -9.11 -21.95
C ARG A 850 -46.26 -10.27 -20.96
N ARG A 851 -45.66 -11.38 -21.34
CA ARG A 851 -45.09 -12.31 -20.35
C ARG A 851 -43.60 -12.03 -20.32
N SER A 852 -43.15 -11.26 -19.33
CA SER A 852 -41.75 -11.34 -18.90
C SER A 852 -41.49 -12.79 -18.53
N LEU A 853 -40.37 -13.37 -18.99
CA LEU A 853 -40.03 -14.77 -18.70
C LEU A 853 -39.95 -15.06 -17.20
N LEU A 854 -39.60 -14.03 -16.42
CA LEU A 854 -39.56 -14.05 -14.97
C LEU A 854 -40.12 -12.71 -14.47
N SER A 855 -41.03 -12.75 -13.51
CA SER A 855 -41.66 -11.58 -12.89
C SER A 855 -41.24 -11.45 -11.43
N LEU A 856 -41.38 -10.25 -10.84
CA LEU A 856 -41.15 -10.07 -9.40
C LEU A 856 -42.07 -10.95 -8.54
N ALA A 857 -43.24 -11.35 -9.05
CA ALA A 857 -44.16 -12.23 -8.34
C ALA A 857 -43.62 -13.68 -8.22
N ASP A 858 -42.67 -14.06 -9.06
CA ASP A 858 -42.03 -15.38 -9.04
C ASP A 858 -40.90 -15.46 -7.99
N LEU A 859 -40.46 -14.32 -7.43
CA LEU A 859 -39.43 -14.25 -6.39
C LEU A 859 -40.04 -14.33 -4.99
N GLN A 860 -40.05 -15.53 -4.40
CA GLN A 860 -40.69 -15.85 -3.12
C GLN A 860 -39.66 -15.93 -1.98
N PHE A 861 -38.91 -14.85 -1.81
CA PHE A 861 -37.99 -14.64 -0.70
C PHE A 861 -38.03 -13.17 -0.23
N ALA A 862 -37.65 -12.91 1.02
CA ALA A 862 -37.61 -11.56 1.58
C ALA A 862 -36.53 -10.69 0.94
N LEU A 863 -36.76 -9.37 0.94
CA LEU A 863 -35.70 -8.40 0.67
C LEU A 863 -34.51 -8.66 1.61
N PRO A 864 -33.27 -8.40 1.19
CA PRO A 864 -32.12 -8.50 2.09
C PRO A 864 -32.38 -7.68 3.35
N ASP A 865 -32.25 -8.29 4.53
CA ASP A 865 -32.46 -7.61 5.81
C ASP A 865 -31.47 -6.44 5.91
N SER A 866 -32.00 -5.23 6.05
CA SER A 866 -31.17 -4.04 6.16
C SER A 866 -30.59 -3.96 7.57
N ASP A 867 -29.38 -4.47 7.73
CA ASP A 867 -28.35 -3.94 8.61
C ASP A 867 -27.00 -4.44 8.05
N GLU A 868 -26.22 -3.53 7.46
CA GLU A 868 -24.88 -3.80 6.91
C GLU A 868 -24.78 -4.81 5.75
N LEU A 869 -25.36 -4.50 4.58
CA LEU A 869 -24.77 -4.87 3.29
C LEU A 869 -25.43 -4.09 2.15
N CYS A 870 -24.60 -3.45 1.32
CA CYS A 870 -24.89 -2.71 0.09
C CYS A 870 -25.16 -1.21 0.27
N HIS A 871 -24.12 -0.42 -0.02
CA HIS A 871 -24.14 1.03 -0.28
C HIS A 871 -25.06 1.41 -1.46
N ALA A 872 -26.38 1.37 -1.27
CA ALA A 872 -27.34 1.92 -2.22
C ALA A 872 -27.54 3.42 -1.96
N THR A 873 -26.93 4.28 -2.77
CA THR A 873 -27.28 5.70 -2.82
C THR A 873 -28.53 5.88 -3.67
N SER A 874 -29.71 5.96 -3.05
CA SER A 874 -30.84 6.63 -3.67
C SER A 874 -31.80 7.15 -2.61
N ASP A 875 -32.42 8.30 -2.92
CA ASP A 875 -33.45 9.05 -2.21
C ASP A 875 -34.75 8.23 -1.91
N LEU A 876 -34.71 6.90 -2.04
CA LEU A 876 -35.81 5.99 -1.79
C LEU A 876 -35.88 5.54 -0.33
N ALA A 877 -34.75 5.42 0.38
CA ALA A 877 -34.73 5.05 1.80
C ALA A 877 -35.40 6.13 2.67
N ALA A 878 -35.25 7.40 2.31
CA ALA A 878 -35.93 8.52 2.95
C ALA A 878 -37.43 8.51 2.64
N ARG A 879 -37.83 8.26 1.38
CA ARG A 879 -39.24 8.21 0.97
C ARG A 879 -40.01 6.99 1.48
N LEU A 880 -39.34 5.86 1.69
CA LEU A 880 -39.90 4.67 2.36
C LEU A 880 -39.97 4.85 3.88
N ALA A 881 -39.14 5.72 4.46
CA ALA A 881 -39.21 6.07 5.87
C ALA A 881 -40.32 7.08 6.18
N GLU A 882 -40.68 7.95 5.22
CA GLU A 882 -41.74 8.96 5.35
C GLU A 882 -43.16 8.38 5.36
N ASP A 883 -43.37 7.19 4.76
CA ASP A 883 -44.70 6.56 4.64
C ASP A 883 -44.80 5.28 5.50
N ARG A 884 -44.40 5.37 6.78
CA ARG A 884 -44.74 4.34 7.77
C ARG A 884 -46.21 4.46 8.17
N PRO A 885 -47.01 3.46 7.80
CA PRO A 885 -47.85 2.79 8.80
C PRO A 885 -47.49 1.30 8.91
N LEU A 886 -47.00 0.93 10.09
CA LEU A 886 -47.33 -0.30 10.83
C LEU A 886 -46.84 -1.71 10.39
N TYR A 887 -46.02 -1.95 9.35
CA TYR A 887 -45.75 -3.36 8.94
C TYR A 887 -44.33 -3.88 8.67
N TYR A 888 -43.25 -3.12 8.92
CA TYR A 888 -41.89 -3.68 8.77
C TYR A 888 -41.29 -4.05 10.14
N ASP A 889 -41.47 -5.32 10.51
CA ASP A 889 -40.71 -6.00 11.56
C ASP A 889 -39.47 -6.67 10.92
N ASN A 890 -38.30 -6.56 11.55
CA ASN A 890 -36.97 -7.02 11.09
C ASN A 890 -36.81 -8.56 11.07
N ASN A 891 -37.93 -9.29 11.02
CA ASN A 891 -37.96 -10.73 10.97
C ASN A 891 -38.26 -11.17 9.53
N ASN A 892 -37.49 -12.12 8.98
CA ASN A 892 -37.71 -12.80 7.69
C ASN A 892 -39.06 -13.56 7.64
N THR A 893 -40.16 -12.83 7.79
CA THR A 893 -41.54 -13.31 7.81
C THR A 893 -42.12 -13.30 6.40
N GLU A 894 -43.09 -14.17 6.12
CA GLU A 894 -43.74 -14.28 4.80
C GLU A 894 -44.39 -12.96 4.33
N ALA A 895 -44.71 -12.07 5.28
CA ALA A 895 -45.25 -10.74 5.00
C ALA A 895 -44.25 -9.82 4.25
N ASN A 896 -42.94 -10.07 4.40
CA ASN A 896 -41.85 -9.27 3.82
C ASN A 896 -41.31 -9.82 2.50
N TRP A 897 -41.89 -10.89 1.95
CA TRP A 897 -41.43 -11.51 0.70
C TRP A 897 -41.64 -10.60 -0.51
N ILE A 898 -40.68 -10.55 -1.44
CA ILE A 898 -40.72 -9.71 -2.66
C ILE A 898 -42.00 -9.94 -3.49
N SER A 899 -42.52 -11.16 -3.51
CA SER A 899 -43.76 -11.51 -4.21
C SER A 899 -45.02 -10.82 -3.66
N GLN A 900 -45.04 -10.42 -2.38
CA GLN A 900 -46.17 -9.74 -1.74
C GLN A 900 -46.33 -8.27 -2.21
N PRO A 901 -45.29 -7.39 -2.16
CA PRO A 901 -45.35 -6.04 -2.71
C PRO A 901 -45.20 -6.00 -4.24
N ALA A 902 -44.84 -7.10 -4.92
CA ALA A 902 -44.67 -7.14 -6.38
C ALA A 902 -45.89 -6.65 -7.18
N ARG A 903 -47.11 -6.82 -6.64
CA ARG A 903 -48.36 -6.32 -7.26
C ARG A 903 -48.47 -4.79 -7.24
N LEU A 904 -47.78 -4.11 -6.30
CA LEU A 904 -47.71 -2.65 -6.19
C LEU A 904 -46.56 -2.09 -7.05
N LEU A 905 -45.43 -2.80 -7.12
CA LEU A 905 -44.22 -2.40 -7.85
C LEU A 905 -44.28 -2.65 -9.37
N GLN A 906 -45.27 -3.40 -9.87
CA GLN A 906 -45.48 -3.63 -11.31
C GLN A 906 -46.13 -2.45 -12.06
N ARG A 907 -46.43 -1.32 -11.40
CA ARG A 907 -46.91 -0.12 -12.11
C ARG A 907 -45.76 0.55 -12.88
N HIS A 908 -46.08 0.92 -14.11
CA HIS A 908 -45.19 1.36 -15.18
C HIS A 908 -44.14 2.42 -14.76
N ASP A 909 -42.95 2.29 -15.35
CA ASP A 909 -41.86 3.29 -15.45
C ASP A 909 -40.82 3.43 -14.32
N MET A 910 -40.60 2.39 -13.51
CA MET A 910 -39.46 2.40 -12.57
C MET A 910 -38.30 1.53 -13.05
N THR A 911 -37.25 2.17 -13.58
CA THR A 911 -35.92 1.56 -13.73
C THR A 911 -35.28 1.42 -12.35
N PHE A 912 -35.35 0.23 -11.77
CA PHE A 912 -34.81 -0.08 -10.46
C PHE A 912 -33.40 -0.67 -10.59
N ASP A 913 -32.37 0.05 -10.15
CA ASP A 913 -30.96 -0.33 -10.38
C ASP A 913 -30.24 -0.80 -9.10
N TRP A 914 -30.40 -2.08 -8.76
CA TRP A 914 -29.67 -2.80 -7.70
C TRP A 914 -28.25 -3.32 -8.06
N LEU A 915 -27.50 -2.71 -9.00
CA LEU A 915 -26.12 -3.13 -9.27
C LEU A 915 -25.12 -1.99 -9.23
#